data_AF-A0AA90UUB3-F1
#
_entry.id   AF-A0AA90UUB3-F1
#
_cell.length_a   1.000
_cell.length_b   1.000
_cell.length_c   1.000
_cell.angle_alpha   90.00
_cell.angle_beta   90.00
_cell.angle_gamma   90.00
#
_symmetry.space_group_name_H-M   'P 1'
#
loop_
_entity.id
_entity.type
_entity.pdbx_description
1 polymer ?
#
loop_
_entity_poly.entity_id
_entity_poly.type
_entity_poly.pdbx_seq_one_letter_code
_entity_poly.pdbx_strand_id
1 'polypeptide(L)'
;MADNQKVYQAIKTIADELCKENKTYLRADLAFELKKYGIASDSSEVSKLVFDAYRYFHDNGNIAIAFVSNNSRTTLVAEYKLNDSLEQGNKEEALKIAETELALSSSALEQLKEQVELNLNLVLVKGTSKMADIVMGTNGVKDVRSKASTMFDKYTKMVEAYHYAEDSVRGNIEDFTSLRSDIGTVYRDYALKLIDIYGDSIKMVSPDLFDFKRIEWLDVDEMLKYVELEYNKLTEKCAALIGEISDSFRTSLQGSLQAYKSLSNGNKSLGLAMAGLTMLEHYMGASERANRLKSDLSVFQTSVKHDATRIKADMGRLLVICKTLNDVVIPKANVFLRYGEKLLASDLKATLDALYADETIRPLEEQRKCLLQQMKALDMEMNDHLQNIDVYTSLINDITATLESKQGSYMEAKAKKPSKPFFLVNWITFGMANKNYYRDFAEWNAVCFPLVREYESYQVDLKLDKEELESHREEQTRIKNEYAKLSSELDKVSKEIRSKIVCSDELKLKMLKHLRDMVAMLKLGREIMESKIDEKLVHMVDIPDYREAAKLPADVEQNLSLFTGMLADNLHADKDMAKNLLDGVEAYTKDPKKIEGKTAQQNKPAEYSEEDLAQLTGAMEQSLQKGIALFDSFAKLKAQQLSGSLASAAYDKELKKHADEFKREMAKIDNKSAYLREVFKRINLAGSEEERKQAMELMSDLSGFSLSKQEFTEFINGKKQIEL
;
A
#
# COMPACT_ATOMS: atom_id res chain seq x y z
N MET A 1 -22.80 -1.50 35.78
CA MET A 1 -22.88 -2.27 34.52
C MET A 1 -24.03 -1.67 33.74
N ALA A 2 -23.74 -0.98 32.64
CA ALA A 2 -24.78 -0.54 31.71
C ALA A 2 -25.54 -1.76 31.20
N ASP A 3 -26.80 -1.57 30.83
CA ASP A 3 -27.60 -2.61 30.18
C ASP A 3 -27.05 -2.83 28.76
N ASN A 4 -25.98 -3.63 28.63
CA ASN A 4 -25.28 -3.92 27.37
C ASN A 4 -26.24 -4.42 26.28
N GLN A 5 -27.41 -4.96 26.66
CA GLN A 5 -28.46 -5.36 25.74
C GLN A 5 -28.95 -4.21 24.85
N LYS A 6 -29.03 -2.98 25.37
CA LYS A 6 -29.40 -1.79 24.59
C LYS A 6 -28.31 -1.42 23.58
N VAL A 7 -27.04 -1.55 23.97
CA VAL A 7 -25.89 -1.30 23.10
C VAL A 7 -25.87 -2.34 21.97
N TYR A 8 -25.99 -3.62 22.29
CA TYR A 8 -26.03 -4.70 21.28
C TYR A 8 -27.19 -4.50 20.30
N GLN A 9 -28.37 -4.13 20.80
CA GLN A 9 -29.51 -3.85 19.93
C GLN A 9 -29.25 -2.67 18.99
N ALA A 10 -28.59 -1.61 19.47
CA ALA A 10 -28.19 -0.47 18.64
C ALA A 10 -27.19 -0.89 17.56
N ILE A 11 -26.15 -1.65 17.93
CA ILE A 11 -25.15 -2.21 16.99
C ILE A 11 -25.85 -3.03 15.90
N LYS A 12 -26.77 -3.92 16.27
CA LYS A 12 -27.53 -4.72 15.30
C LYS A 12 -28.36 -3.86 14.37
N THR A 13 -29.08 -2.87 14.89
CA THR A 13 -29.92 -1.99 14.08
C THR A 13 -29.10 -1.19 13.07
N ILE A 14 -27.96 -0.63 13.51
CA ILE A 14 -27.03 0.09 12.65
C ILE A 14 -26.48 -0.87 11.57
N ALA A 15 -26.05 -2.07 11.95
CA ALA A 15 -25.55 -3.07 11.00
C ALA A 15 -26.59 -3.45 9.94
N ASP A 16 -27.85 -3.67 10.35
CA ASP A 16 -28.96 -3.99 9.46
C ASP A 16 -29.29 -2.84 8.48
N GLU A 17 -29.09 -1.58 8.89
CA GLU A 17 -29.27 -0.40 8.03
C GLU A 17 -28.12 -0.24 7.04
N LEU A 18 -26.88 -0.34 7.52
CA LEU A 18 -25.68 -0.25 6.68
C LEU A 18 -25.64 -1.32 5.59
N CYS A 19 -25.97 -2.56 5.94
CA CYS A 19 -25.99 -3.67 4.98
C CYS A 19 -27.07 -3.49 3.90
N LYS A 20 -28.20 -2.83 4.20
CA LYS A 20 -29.23 -2.52 3.18
C LYS A 20 -28.73 -1.49 2.16
N GLU A 21 -27.87 -0.59 2.59
CA GLU A 21 -27.30 0.47 1.74
C GLU A 21 -25.95 0.06 1.11
N ASN A 22 -25.46 -1.16 1.39
CA ASN A 22 -24.13 -1.64 1.00
C ASN A 22 -23.01 -0.68 1.47
N LYS A 23 -23.13 -0.21 2.71
CA LYS A 23 -22.18 0.67 3.39
C LYS A 23 -21.56 -0.03 4.60
N THR A 24 -20.46 0.51 5.07
CA THR A 24 -19.79 0.14 6.33
C THR A 24 -19.56 1.39 7.16
N TYR A 25 -19.37 1.20 8.47
CA TYR A 25 -18.90 2.23 9.38
C TYR A 25 -17.49 1.91 9.85
N LEU A 26 -16.66 2.96 9.98
CA LEU A 26 -15.42 2.87 10.73
C LEU A 26 -15.73 2.64 12.21
N ARG A 27 -14.74 2.16 12.96
CA ARG A 27 -14.84 2.02 14.41
C ARG A 27 -15.17 3.35 15.08
N ALA A 28 -14.54 4.44 14.63
CA ALA A 28 -14.82 5.78 15.11
C ALA A 28 -16.25 6.27 14.80
N ASP A 29 -16.80 5.95 13.63
CA ASP A 29 -18.19 6.28 13.29
C ASP A 29 -19.17 5.57 14.22
N LEU A 30 -18.92 4.28 14.48
CA LEU A 30 -19.70 3.52 15.44
C LEU A 30 -19.53 4.08 16.85
N ALA A 31 -18.31 4.41 17.27
CA ALA A 31 -18.04 5.00 18.57
C ALA A 31 -18.83 6.30 18.77
N PHE A 32 -18.89 7.15 17.74
CA PHE A 32 -19.70 8.36 17.74
C PHE A 32 -21.19 8.07 17.95
N GLU A 33 -21.75 7.09 17.24
CA GLU A 33 -23.14 6.67 17.44
C GLU A 33 -23.40 6.08 18.82
N LEU A 34 -22.39 5.41 19.40
CA LEU A 34 -22.48 4.77 20.71
C LEU A 34 -22.32 5.75 21.89
N LYS A 35 -21.93 7.02 21.66
CA LYS A 35 -21.84 8.06 22.72
C LYS A 35 -23.13 8.21 23.52
N LYS A 36 -24.29 8.12 22.86
CA LYS A 36 -25.61 8.19 23.51
C LYS A 36 -25.92 7.02 24.45
N TYR A 37 -25.14 5.94 24.37
CA TYR A 37 -25.24 4.77 25.24
C TYR A 37 -24.14 4.70 26.30
N GLY A 38 -23.29 5.73 26.42
CA GLY A 38 -22.26 5.85 27.44
C GLY A 38 -20.86 5.42 27.00
N ILE A 39 -20.64 5.14 25.72
CA ILE A 39 -19.30 4.83 25.17
C ILE A 39 -18.61 6.15 24.81
N ALA A 40 -17.55 6.52 25.54
CA ALA A 40 -17.02 7.88 25.51
C ALA A 40 -16.34 8.25 24.18
N SER A 41 -15.57 7.33 23.60
CA SER A 41 -14.69 7.57 22.47
C SER A 41 -14.36 6.29 21.71
N ASP A 42 -13.66 6.43 20.59
CA ASP A 42 -13.08 5.31 19.88
C ASP A 42 -12.03 4.59 20.75
N SER A 43 -12.18 3.27 20.89
CA SER A 43 -11.33 2.41 21.73
C SER A 43 -11.56 0.93 21.45
N SER A 44 -10.71 0.07 22.00
CA SER A 44 -10.88 -1.38 21.98
C SER A 44 -12.21 -1.87 22.58
N GLU A 45 -12.85 -1.08 23.46
CA GLU A 45 -14.17 -1.39 24.00
C GLU A 45 -15.23 -1.46 22.88
N VAL A 46 -15.12 -0.64 21.84
CA VAL A 46 -16.03 -0.65 20.69
C VAL A 46 -15.93 -1.97 19.95
N SER A 47 -14.71 -2.44 19.66
CA SER A 47 -14.48 -3.74 19.01
C SER A 47 -15.04 -4.90 19.83
N LYS A 48 -14.83 -4.86 21.16
CA LYS A 48 -15.40 -5.84 22.09
C LYS A 48 -16.93 -5.86 22.05
N LEU A 49 -17.58 -4.69 22.13
CA LEU A 49 -19.04 -4.59 22.10
C LEU A 49 -19.64 -5.10 20.78
N VAL A 50 -18.96 -4.88 19.66
CA VAL A 50 -19.35 -5.42 18.36
C VAL A 50 -19.24 -6.94 18.35
N PHE A 51 -18.12 -7.49 18.84
CA PHE A 51 -17.94 -8.94 18.91
C PHE A 51 -18.96 -9.60 19.85
N ASP A 52 -19.18 -9.02 21.03
CA ASP A 52 -20.19 -9.49 21.96
C ASP A 52 -21.60 -9.46 21.34
N ALA A 53 -21.96 -8.38 20.63
CA ALA A 53 -23.24 -8.28 19.93
C ALA A 53 -23.36 -9.34 18.83
N TYR A 54 -22.30 -9.56 18.05
CA TYR A 54 -22.23 -10.61 17.04
C TYR A 54 -22.54 -11.99 17.64
N ARG A 55 -21.91 -12.34 18.76
CA ARG A 55 -22.14 -13.60 19.49
C ARG A 55 -23.55 -13.66 20.10
N TYR A 56 -23.99 -12.57 20.71
CA TYR A 56 -25.31 -12.44 21.32
C TYR A 56 -26.44 -12.70 20.32
N PHE A 57 -26.29 -12.24 19.08
CA PHE A 57 -27.24 -12.46 17.99
C PHE A 57 -26.92 -13.68 17.12
N HIS A 58 -26.30 -14.71 17.69
CA HIS A 58 -26.03 -16.01 17.06
C HIS A 58 -25.21 -15.91 15.77
N ASP A 59 -24.03 -15.28 15.88
CA ASP A 59 -23.07 -15.14 14.79
C ASP A 59 -23.67 -14.40 13.59
N ASN A 60 -24.37 -13.29 13.87
CA ASN A 60 -25.12 -12.53 12.88
C ASN A 60 -24.23 -12.00 11.73
N GLY A 61 -24.56 -12.38 10.49
CA GLY A 61 -23.77 -12.04 9.31
C GLY A 61 -23.69 -10.54 8.99
N ASN A 62 -24.70 -9.73 9.33
CA ASN A 62 -24.66 -8.29 9.08
C ASN A 62 -23.68 -7.60 10.04
N ILE A 63 -23.72 -7.97 11.33
CA ILE A 63 -22.76 -7.44 12.32
C ILE A 63 -21.32 -7.84 11.94
N ALA A 64 -21.12 -9.04 11.38
CA ALA A 64 -19.81 -9.52 10.97
C ALA A 64 -19.11 -8.67 9.91
N ILE A 65 -19.86 -7.90 9.10
CA ILE A 65 -19.32 -7.14 7.96
C ILE A 65 -19.57 -5.63 8.03
N ALA A 66 -20.52 -5.17 8.84
CA ALA A 66 -20.95 -3.77 8.83
C ALA A 66 -19.93 -2.79 9.44
N PHE A 67 -19.05 -3.28 10.32
CA PHE A 67 -18.11 -2.45 11.06
C PHE A 67 -16.67 -2.86 10.77
N VAL A 68 -15.86 -1.89 10.40
CA VAL A 68 -14.46 -2.07 10.02
C VAL A 68 -13.54 -1.21 10.88
N SER A 69 -12.26 -1.59 10.94
CA SER A 69 -11.18 -0.82 11.55
C SER A 69 -11.10 0.60 10.96
N ASN A 70 -10.47 1.55 11.66
CA ASN A 70 -10.41 2.96 11.22
C ASN A 70 -9.65 3.19 9.91
N ASN A 71 -8.84 2.22 9.48
CA ASN A 71 -8.23 2.21 8.14
C ASN A 71 -9.13 1.58 7.06
N SER A 72 -10.36 1.15 7.40
CA SER A 72 -11.33 0.44 6.56
C SER A 72 -10.97 -0.97 6.08
N ARG A 73 -9.94 -1.60 6.67
CA ARG A 73 -9.31 -2.78 6.04
C ARG A 73 -9.80 -4.14 6.59
N THR A 74 -10.09 -4.23 7.89
CA THR A 74 -10.50 -5.48 8.54
C THR A 74 -11.80 -5.29 9.31
N THR A 75 -12.65 -6.31 9.41
CA THR A 75 -13.87 -6.22 10.22
C THR A 75 -13.54 -6.31 11.70
N LEU A 76 -14.26 -5.55 12.53
CA LEU A 76 -14.02 -5.55 13.99
C LEU A 76 -14.25 -6.93 14.62
N VAL A 77 -15.13 -7.74 14.02
CA VAL A 77 -15.36 -9.13 14.47
C VAL A 77 -14.16 -10.01 14.20
N ALA A 78 -13.50 -9.87 13.04
CA ALA A 78 -12.31 -10.65 12.72
C ALA A 78 -11.14 -10.25 13.63
N GLU A 79 -10.91 -8.95 13.79
CA GLU A 79 -9.84 -8.37 14.61
C GLU A 79 -9.94 -8.79 16.08
N TYR A 80 -11.15 -8.80 16.66
CA TYR A 80 -11.32 -9.09 18.09
C TYR A 80 -11.33 -10.59 18.43
N LYS A 81 -11.48 -11.48 17.44
CA LYS A 81 -11.72 -12.91 17.66
C LYS A 81 -10.59 -13.62 18.42
N LEU A 82 -9.34 -13.28 18.13
CA LEU A 82 -8.18 -13.81 18.85
C LEU A 82 -8.20 -13.37 20.31
N ASN A 83 -8.40 -12.06 20.54
CA ASN A 83 -8.40 -11.45 21.86
C ASN A 83 -9.51 -12.04 22.75
N ASP A 84 -10.72 -12.23 22.22
CA ASP A 84 -11.79 -12.92 22.94
C ASP A 84 -11.39 -14.34 23.39
N SER A 85 -10.75 -15.11 22.50
CA SER A 85 -10.29 -16.47 22.83
C SER A 85 -9.23 -16.47 23.94
N LEU A 86 -8.30 -15.49 23.93
CA LEU A 86 -7.29 -15.31 24.97
C LEU A 86 -7.91 -14.82 26.30
N GLU A 87 -8.85 -13.88 26.25
CA GLU A 87 -9.59 -13.37 27.43
C GLU A 87 -10.39 -14.49 28.12
N GLN A 88 -11.02 -15.37 27.35
CA GLN A 88 -11.74 -16.54 27.87
C GLN A 88 -10.81 -17.68 28.33
N GLY A 89 -9.49 -17.53 28.16
CA GLY A 89 -8.50 -18.58 28.47
C GLY A 89 -8.55 -19.77 27.52
N ASN A 90 -9.27 -19.67 26.39
CA ASN A 90 -9.35 -20.71 25.37
C ASN A 90 -8.14 -20.63 24.43
N LYS A 91 -6.96 -20.94 24.99
CA LYS A 91 -5.69 -20.83 24.28
C LYS A 91 -5.68 -21.67 23.01
N GLU A 92 -6.25 -22.88 23.02
CA GLU A 92 -6.24 -23.75 21.83
C GLU A 92 -6.99 -23.14 20.64
N GLU A 93 -8.10 -22.44 20.87
CA GLU A 93 -8.81 -21.72 19.81
C GLU A 93 -8.03 -20.49 19.36
N ALA A 94 -7.44 -19.73 20.28
CA ALA A 94 -6.58 -18.61 19.93
C ALA A 94 -5.41 -19.03 19.02
N LEU A 95 -4.78 -20.17 19.32
CA LEU A 95 -3.71 -20.72 18.49
C LEU A 95 -4.20 -21.09 17.08
N LYS A 96 -5.40 -21.67 16.95
CA LYS A 96 -5.98 -22.00 15.63
C LYS A 96 -6.31 -20.76 14.81
N ILE A 97 -6.79 -19.70 15.46
CA ILE A 97 -7.06 -18.42 14.80
C ILE A 97 -5.77 -17.84 14.24
N ALA A 98 -4.71 -17.73 15.07
CA ALA A 98 -3.41 -17.24 14.62
C ALA A 98 -2.82 -18.09 13.48
N GLU A 99 -2.93 -19.43 13.55
CA GLU A 99 -2.50 -20.32 12.46
C GLU A 99 -3.31 -20.11 11.16
N THR A 100 -4.58 -19.75 11.27
CA THR A 100 -5.45 -19.47 10.11
C THR A 100 -5.09 -18.14 9.46
N GLU A 101 -4.90 -17.07 10.23
CA GLU A 101 -4.50 -15.75 9.74
C GLU A 101 -3.11 -15.79 9.08
N LEU A 102 -2.20 -16.60 9.62
CA LEU A 102 -0.90 -16.85 9.00
C LEU A 102 -1.00 -17.51 7.61
N ALA A 103 -1.92 -18.47 7.45
CA ALA A 103 -2.17 -19.11 6.17
C ALA A 103 -2.80 -18.13 5.15
N LEU A 104 -3.69 -17.25 5.61
CA LEU A 104 -4.27 -16.18 4.80
C LEU A 104 -3.19 -15.20 4.32
N SER A 105 -2.23 -14.87 5.18
CA SER A 105 -1.10 -13.98 4.85
C SER A 105 -0.18 -14.56 3.78
N SER A 106 0.04 -15.87 3.81
CA SER A 106 0.78 -16.56 2.75
C SER A 106 0.03 -16.51 1.41
N SER A 107 -1.30 -16.64 1.44
CA SER A 107 -2.16 -16.49 0.25
C SER A 107 -2.13 -15.06 -0.30
N ALA A 108 -2.22 -14.05 0.57
CA ALA A 108 -2.15 -12.63 0.21
C ALA A 108 -0.84 -12.29 -0.51
N LEU A 109 0.29 -12.77 0.01
CA LEU A 109 1.61 -12.56 -0.60
C LEU A 109 1.76 -13.27 -1.95
N GLU A 110 1.16 -14.45 -2.13
CA GLU A 110 1.18 -15.14 -3.43
C GLU A 110 0.28 -14.42 -4.46
N GLN A 111 -0.87 -13.88 -4.04
CA GLN A 111 -1.71 -13.03 -4.89
C GLN A 111 -0.96 -11.76 -5.33
N LEU A 112 -0.28 -11.09 -4.40
CA LEU A 112 0.58 -9.94 -4.71
C LEU A 112 1.64 -10.30 -5.75
N LYS A 113 2.33 -11.44 -5.56
CA LYS A 113 3.31 -11.94 -6.52
C LYS A 113 2.71 -12.15 -7.92
N GLU A 114 1.52 -12.74 -8.01
CA GLU A 114 0.82 -12.92 -9.29
C GLU A 114 0.51 -11.58 -9.95
N GLN A 115 -0.04 -10.61 -9.22
CA GLN A 115 -0.36 -9.28 -9.77
C GLN A 115 0.88 -8.52 -10.24
N VAL A 116 1.96 -8.58 -9.46
CA VAL A 116 3.26 -8.00 -9.82
C VAL A 116 3.82 -8.66 -11.09
N GLU A 117 3.77 -10.00 -11.21
CA GLU A 117 4.23 -10.69 -12.42
C GLU A 117 3.38 -10.35 -13.64
N LEU A 118 2.05 -10.24 -13.49
CA LEU A 118 1.14 -9.80 -14.55
C LEU A 118 1.43 -8.36 -15.01
N ASN A 119 1.77 -7.47 -14.07
CA ASN A 119 2.13 -6.09 -14.36
C ASN A 119 3.49 -6.01 -15.09
N LEU A 120 4.52 -6.64 -14.51
CA LEU A 120 5.86 -6.68 -15.10
C LEU A 120 5.86 -7.30 -16.50
N ASN A 121 5.14 -8.40 -16.73
CA ASN A 121 5.04 -9.03 -18.06
C ASN A 121 4.36 -8.14 -19.11
N LEU A 122 3.43 -7.27 -18.68
CA LEU A 122 2.75 -6.34 -19.58
C LEU A 122 3.65 -5.16 -19.97
N VAL A 123 4.56 -4.75 -19.09
CA VAL A 123 5.59 -3.74 -19.41
C VAL A 123 6.78 -4.35 -20.17
N LEU A 124 7.13 -5.60 -19.88
CA LEU A 124 8.22 -6.38 -20.47
C LEU A 124 7.86 -7.01 -21.82
N VAL A 125 7.12 -6.35 -22.71
CA VAL A 125 6.97 -6.84 -24.10
C VAL A 125 8.35 -6.89 -24.76
N LYS A 126 9.04 -8.02 -24.57
CA LYS A 126 10.36 -8.33 -25.08
C LYS A 126 10.31 -8.26 -26.60
N GLY A 127 11.16 -7.41 -27.16
CA GLY A 127 11.42 -7.35 -28.59
C GLY A 127 10.72 -6.18 -29.27
N THR A 128 11.54 -5.19 -29.63
CA THR A 128 11.66 -4.47 -30.92
C THR A 128 10.60 -4.52 -32.03
N SER A 129 9.48 -5.25 -31.95
CA SER A 129 8.57 -5.45 -33.11
C SER A 129 7.14 -4.92 -32.95
N LYS A 130 6.48 -4.94 -31.78
CA LYS A 130 5.02 -4.66 -31.77
C LYS A 130 4.56 -3.19 -31.69
N MET A 131 5.40 -2.23 -31.29
CA MET A 131 5.03 -0.80 -31.37
C MET A 131 5.20 -0.21 -32.78
N ALA A 132 6.03 -0.84 -33.61
CA ALA A 132 6.21 -0.47 -35.02
C ALA A 132 4.98 -0.84 -35.86
N ASP A 133 4.26 -1.90 -35.47
CA ASP A 133 3.08 -2.42 -36.18
C ASP A 133 1.77 -1.67 -35.87
N ILE A 134 1.79 -0.66 -35.00
CA ILE A 134 0.61 0.15 -34.67
C ILE A 134 0.37 1.17 -35.80
N VAL A 135 -0.71 0.95 -36.54
CA VAL A 135 -1.23 1.73 -37.68
C VAL A 135 -1.18 3.25 -37.41
N MET A 136 -0.61 4.02 -38.33
CA MET A 136 -0.50 5.48 -38.24
C MET A 136 -1.90 6.14 -38.31
N GLY A 137 -2.09 7.27 -37.62
CA GLY A 137 -3.37 8.00 -37.57
C GLY A 137 -4.24 7.63 -36.35
N THR A 138 -5.57 7.71 -36.48
CA THR A 138 -6.52 7.54 -35.36
C THR A 138 -6.51 6.17 -34.70
N ASN A 139 -6.19 5.10 -35.46
CA ASN A 139 -6.05 3.76 -34.90
C ASN A 139 -4.86 3.66 -33.93
N GLY A 140 -3.74 4.32 -34.24
CA GLY A 140 -2.59 4.35 -33.33
C GLY A 140 -2.86 5.09 -32.03
N VAL A 141 -3.72 6.11 -32.06
CA VAL A 141 -4.18 6.81 -30.85
C VAL A 141 -5.09 5.92 -30.00
N LYS A 142 -6.00 5.15 -30.63
CA LYS A 142 -6.86 4.18 -29.95
C LYS A 142 -6.06 3.07 -29.29
N ASP A 143 -5.03 2.56 -29.96
CA ASP A 143 -4.16 1.52 -29.43
C ASP A 143 -3.35 2.00 -28.22
N VAL A 144 -2.84 3.25 -28.26
CA VAL A 144 -2.18 3.88 -27.10
C VAL A 144 -3.14 3.99 -25.91
N ARG A 145 -4.34 4.51 -26.15
CA ARG A 145 -5.37 4.65 -25.10
C ARG A 145 -5.76 3.29 -24.49
N SER A 146 -5.97 2.28 -25.33
CA SER A 146 -6.33 0.93 -24.87
C SER A 146 -5.20 0.32 -24.03
N LYS A 147 -3.95 0.42 -24.47
CA LYS A 147 -2.80 -0.10 -23.72
C LYS A 147 -2.60 0.63 -22.40
N ALA A 148 -2.71 1.96 -22.38
CA ALA A 148 -2.63 2.77 -21.15
C ALA A 148 -3.71 2.36 -20.15
N SER A 149 -4.95 2.16 -20.61
CA SER A 149 -6.06 1.73 -19.75
C SER A 149 -5.83 0.33 -19.18
N THR A 150 -5.35 -0.63 -19.97
CA THR A 150 -5.00 -1.97 -19.46
C THR A 150 -3.83 -1.93 -18.46
N MET A 151 -2.83 -1.07 -18.70
CA MET A 151 -1.72 -0.86 -17.77
C MET A 151 -2.19 -0.30 -16.43
N PHE A 152 -3.05 0.72 -16.47
CA PHE A 152 -3.60 1.35 -15.29
C PHE A 152 -4.47 0.36 -14.48
N ASP A 153 -5.39 -0.36 -15.12
CA ASP A 153 -6.22 -1.39 -14.45
C ASP A 153 -5.38 -2.45 -13.72
N LYS A 154 -4.31 -2.95 -14.35
CA LYS A 154 -3.40 -3.91 -13.70
C LYS A 154 -2.53 -3.29 -12.63
N TYR A 155 -2.20 -2.00 -12.76
CA TYR A 155 -1.46 -1.27 -11.75
C TYR A 155 -2.31 -1.10 -10.48
N THR A 156 -3.57 -0.67 -10.62
CA THR A 156 -4.53 -0.58 -9.50
C THR A 156 -4.66 -1.91 -8.76
N LYS A 157 -4.83 -3.02 -9.48
CA LYS A 157 -4.90 -4.37 -8.87
C LYS A 157 -3.62 -4.78 -8.13
N MET A 158 -2.46 -4.34 -8.61
CA MET A 158 -1.18 -4.59 -7.93
C MET A 158 -1.05 -3.77 -6.65
N VAL A 159 -1.51 -2.52 -6.65
CA VAL A 159 -1.58 -1.66 -5.45
C VAL A 159 -2.56 -2.26 -4.42
N GLU A 160 -3.76 -2.63 -4.85
CA GLU A 160 -4.76 -3.30 -4.00
C GLU A 160 -4.21 -4.60 -3.39
N ALA A 161 -3.51 -5.42 -4.19
CA ALA A 161 -2.90 -6.65 -3.69
C ALA A 161 -1.75 -6.38 -2.70
N TYR A 162 -1.03 -5.25 -2.83
CA TYR A 162 -0.01 -4.87 -1.86
C TYR A 162 -0.65 -4.47 -0.54
N HIS A 163 -1.71 -3.66 -0.55
CA HIS A 163 -2.47 -3.34 0.65
C HIS A 163 -2.96 -4.59 1.37
N TYR A 164 -3.58 -5.52 0.64
CA TYR A 164 -4.06 -6.76 1.23
C TYR A 164 -2.92 -7.59 1.87
N ALA A 165 -1.74 -7.62 1.25
CA ALA A 165 -0.58 -8.28 1.81
C ALA A 165 0.00 -7.55 3.04
N GLU A 166 0.06 -6.22 3.02
CA GLU A 166 0.44 -5.38 4.16
C GLU A 166 -0.46 -5.66 5.36
N ASP A 167 -1.78 -5.59 5.16
CA ASP A 167 -2.77 -5.79 6.22
C ASP A 167 -2.65 -7.15 6.86
N SER A 168 -2.47 -8.17 6.03
CA SER A 168 -2.33 -9.54 6.50
C SER A 168 -1.05 -9.73 7.32
N VAL A 169 0.07 -9.11 6.91
CA VAL A 169 1.32 -9.15 7.70
C VAL A 169 1.15 -8.36 9.01
N ARG A 170 0.45 -7.22 8.98
CA ARG A 170 0.14 -6.42 10.17
C ARG A 170 -0.73 -7.21 11.16
N GLY A 171 -1.75 -7.91 10.68
CA GLY A 171 -2.58 -8.80 11.49
C GLY A 171 -1.76 -9.89 12.20
N ASN A 172 -0.80 -10.52 11.51
CA ASN A 172 0.09 -11.50 12.18
C ASN A 172 0.97 -10.87 13.28
N ILE A 173 1.40 -9.62 13.10
CA ILE A 173 2.18 -8.87 14.09
C ILE A 173 1.30 -8.57 15.32
N GLU A 174 0.05 -8.18 15.09
CA GLU A 174 -0.94 -7.95 16.14
C GLU A 174 -1.24 -9.24 16.90
N ASP A 175 -1.51 -10.35 16.18
CA ASP A 175 -1.71 -11.67 16.75
C ASP A 175 -0.54 -12.07 17.65
N PHE A 176 0.69 -11.96 17.12
CA PHE A 176 1.89 -12.24 17.92
C PHE A 176 2.02 -11.32 19.13
N THR A 177 1.65 -10.05 19.01
CA THR A 177 1.68 -9.09 20.13
C THR A 177 0.70 -9.48 21.23
N SER A 178 -0.50 -9.97 20.87
CA SER A 178 -1.46 -10.53 21.83
C SER A 178 -0.95 -11.81 22.50
N LEU A 179 -0.41 -12.76 21.73
CA LEU A 179 0.22 -13.97 22.28
C LEU A 179 1.39 -13.62 23.22
N ARG A 180 2.20 -12.62 22.85
CA ARG A 180 3.33 -12.11 23.63
C ARG A 180 2.86 -11.53 24.96
N SER A 181 1.75 -10.80 24.98
CA SER A 181 1.16 -10.26 26.22
C SER A 181 0.77 -11.37 27.19
N ASP A 182 0.11 -12.43 26.69
CA ASP A 182 -0.26 -13.61 27.49
C ASP A 182 0.95 -14.33 28.09
N ILE A 183 2.01 -14.49 27.30
CA ILE A 183 3.29 -15.04 27.77
C ILE A 183 3.88 -14.15 28.86
N GLY A 184 3.79 -12.83 28.72
CA GLY A 184 4.23 -11.86 29.72
C GLY A 184 3.50 -11.97 31.05
N THR A 185 2.19 -12.23 31.03
CA THR A 185 1.42 -12.49 32.26
C THR A 185 1.93 -13.75 32.96
N VAL A 186 2.13 -14.86 32.22
CA VAL A 186 2.68 -16.11 32.78
C VAL A 186 4.09 -15.88 33.34
N TYR A 187 4.95 -15.19 32.60
CA TYR A 187 6.31 -14.88 33.04
C TYR A 187 6.31 -14.10 34.36
N ARG A 188 5.54 -13.01 34.45
CA ARG A 188 5.47 -12.16 35.66
C ARG A 188 4.92 -12.92 36.86
N ASP A 189 3.84 -13.68 36.70
CA ASP A 189 3.23 -14.45 37.79
C ASP A 189 4.21 -15.45 38.41
N TYR A 190 4.85 -16.27 37.58
CA TYR A 190 5.79 -17.29 38.05
C TYR A 190 7.13 -16.70 38.51
N ALA A 191 7.61 -15.60 37.93
CA ALA A 191 8.77 -14.88 38.44
C ALA A 191 8.54 -14.37 39.87
N LEU A 192 7.37 -13.77 40.13
CA LEU A 192 6.99 -13.30 41.48
C LEU A 192 6.90 -14.47 42.48
N LYS A 193 6.33 -15.61 42.07
CA LYS A 193 6.28 -16.83 42.90
C LYS A 193 7.68 -17.37 43.25
N LEU A 194 8.63 -17.34 42.31
CA LEU A 194 10.02 -17.72 42.59
C LEU A 194 10.69 -16.75 43.57
N ILE A 195 10.42 -15.45 43.42
CA ILE A 195 10.93 -14.42 44.32
C ILE A 195 10.33 -14.58 45.72
N ASP A 196 9.07 -14.99 45.86
CA ASP A 196 8.48 -15.30 47.18
C ASP A 196 9.21 -16.44 47.90
N ILE A 197 9.66 -17.46 47.16
CA ILE A 197 10.33 -18.64 47.72
C ILE A 197 11.81 -18.35 48.06
N TYR A 198 12.52 -17.69 47.15
CA TYR A 198 13.99 -17.54 47.21
C TYR A 198 14.46 -16.12 47.54
N GLY A 199 13.54 -15.17 47.69
CA GLY A 199 13.82 -13.77 47.97
C GLY A 199 14.68 -13.13 46.89
N ASP A 200 15.61 -12.27 47.33
CA ASP A 200 16.47 -11.50 46.44
C ASP A 200 17.52 -12.35 45.71
N SER A 201 17.57 -13.67 45.96
CA SER A 201 18.44 -14.58 45.18
C SER A 201 17.93 -14.79 43.76
N ILE A 202 16.67 -14.45 43.48
CA ILE A 202 16.06 -14.41 42.15
C ILE A 202 15.79 -12.96 41.76
N LYS A 203 16.12 -12.60 40.52
CA LYS A 203 15.85 -11.28 39.95
C LYS A 203 15.00 -11.42 38.70
N MET A 204 13.80 -10.85 38.75
CA MET A 204 12.98 -10.68 37.55
C MET A 204 13.58 -9.59 36.68
N VAL A 205 13.81 -9.88 35.41
CA VAL A 205 14.28 -8.92 34.42
C VAL A 205 13.13 -8.56 33.48
N SER A 206 12.93 -7.27 33.23
CA SER A 206 11.95 -6.83 32.24
C SER A 206 12.41 -7.24 30.84
N PRO A 207 11.55 -7.88 30.03
CA PRO A 207 11.87 -8.22 28.65
C PRO A 207 12.15 -6.97 27.80
N ASP A 208 13.15 -7.04 26.92
CA ASP A 208 13.42 -6.00 25.91
C ASP A 208 12.51 -6.21 24.69
N LEU A 209 11.36 -5.52 24.68
CA LEU A 209 10.33 -5.73 23.67
C LEU A 209 10.67 -5.00 22.37
N PHE A 210 10.67 -5.73 21.25
CA PHE A 210 10.76 -5.13 19.93
C PHE A 210 9.50 -4.32 19.61
N ASP A 211 9.71 -3.11 19.11
CA ASP A 211 8.67 -2.22 18.60
C ASP A 211 8.42 -2.50 17.11
N PHE A 212 7.37 -3.28 16.84
CA PHE A 212 6.98 -3.64 15.47
C PHE A 212 6.44 -2.47 14.65
N LYS A 213 6.12 -1.33 15.28
CA LYS A 213 5.64 -0.13 14.57
C LYS A 213 6.73 0.58 13.79
N ARG A 214 7.98 0.27 14.11
CA ARG A 214 9.14 0.77 13.35
C ARG A 214 9.18 0.22 11.93
N ILE A 215 8.47 -0.88 11.65
CA ILE A 215 8.41 -1.48 10.31
C ILE A 215 7.68 -0.50 9.37
N GLU A 216 8.40 -0.06 8.35
CA GLU A 216 7.90 0.83 7.31
C GLU A 216 7.15 0.05 6.23
N TRP A 217 6.23 0.73 5.54
CA TRP A 217 5.38 0.20 4.48
C TRP A 217 5.41 1.15 3.29
N LEU A 218 5.34 0.61 2.06
CA LEU A 218 5.27 1.45 0.87
C LEU A 218 3.98 2.27 0.87
N ASP A 219 4.10 3.56 0.62
CA ASP A 219 2.95 4.43 0.36
C ASP A 219 2.43 4.21 -1.07
N VAL A 220 1.74 3.09 -1.26
CA VAL A 220 1.20 2.71 -2.57
C VAL A 220 -0.01 3.56 -2.97
N ASP A 221 -0.64 4.26 -2.02
CA ASP A 221 -1.72 5.22 -2.25
C ASP A 221 -1.19 6.48 -2.95
N GLU A 222 -0.09 7.06 -2.45
CA GLU A 222 0.61 8.15 -3.11
C GLU A 222 1.12 7.74 -4.49
N MET A 223 1.69 6.53 -4.60
CA MET A 223 2.12 5.98 -5.89
C MET A 223 0.94 5.85 -6.88
N LEU A 224 -0.23 5.39 -6.43
CA LEU A 224 -1.43 5.29 -7.26
C LEU A 224 -1.94 6.66 -7.71
N LYS A 225 -2.00 7.64 -6.82
CA LYS A 225 -2.40 9.02 -7.16
C LYS A 225 -1.48 9.59 -8.25
N TYR A 226 -0.17 9.39 -8.15
CA TYR A 226 0.78 9.84 -9.16
C TYR A 226 0.56 9.17 -10.53
N VAL A 227 0.47 7.84 -10.56
CA VAL A 227 0.27 7.07 -11.80
C VAL A 227 -1.09 7.37 -12.43
N GLU A 228 -2.14 7.59 -11.63
CA GLU A 228 -3.46 8.03 -12.08
C GLU A 228 -3.38 9.40 -12.79
N LEU A 229 -2.64 10.36 -12.23
CA LEU A 229 -2.43 11.66 -12.87
C LEU A 229 -1.72 11.52 -14.22
N GLU A 230 -0.70 10.67 -14.34
CA GLU A 230 -0.03 10.39 -15.62
C GLU A 230 -0.98 9.74 -16.64
N TYR A 231 -1.78 8.77 -16.19
CA TYR A 231 -2.78 8.09 -17.01
C TYR A 231 -3.88 9.05 -17.51
N ASN A 232 -4.39 9.91 -16.63
CA ASN A 232 -5.43 10.89 -16.96
C ASN A 232 -4.92 11.89 -18.00
N LYS A 233 -3.70 12.44 -17.81
CA LYS A 233 -3.05 13.31 -18.80
C LYS A 233 -2.91 12.61 -20.16
N LEU A 234 -2.46 11.36 -20.18
CA LEU A 234 -2.31 10.59 -21.43
C LEU A 234 -3.66 10.36 -22.12
N THR A 235 -4.71 10.04 -21.35
CA THR A 235 -6.06 9.78 -21.86
C THR A 235 -6.72 11.06 -22.40
N GLU A 236 -6.58 12.18 -21.70
CA GLU A 236 -7.04 13.50 -22.16
C GLU A 236 -6.36 13.90 -23.47
N LYS A 237 -5.02 13.76 -23.55
CA LYS A 237 -4.28 13.99 -24.80
C LYS A 237 -4.79 13.11 -25.94
N CYS A 238 -5.07 11.82 -25.68
CA CYS A 238 -5.63 10.92 -26.69
C CYS A 238 -7.02 11.36 -27.17
N ALA A 239 -7.89 11.79 -26.26
CA ALA A 239 -9.25 12.24 -26.58
C ALA A 239 -9.23 13.53 -27.42
N ALA A 240 -8.42 14.52 -27.00
CA ALA A 240 -8.21 15.76 -27.74
C ALA A 240 -7.67 15.47 -29.16
N LEU A 241 -6.67 14.60 -29.28
CA LEU A 241 -6.05 14.28 -30.56
C LEU A 241 -7.00 13.57 -31.54
N ILE A 242 -7.88 12.69 -31.05
CA ILE A 242 -8.90 12.04 -31.90
C ILE A 242 -9.87 13.08 -32.46
N GLY A 243 -10.29 14.05 -31.64
CA GLY A 243 -11.11 15.19 -32.07
C GLY A 243 -10.39 16.01 -33.14
N GLU A 244 -9.15 16.44 -32.86
CA GLU A 244 -8.33 17.22 -33.79
C GLU A 244 -8.02 16.50 -35.11
N ILE A 245 -7.73 15.19 -35.10
CA ILE A 245 -7.50 14.42 -36.33
C ILE A 245 -8.79 14.34 -37.15
N SER A 246 -9.94 14.15 -36.50
CA SER A 246 -11.23 14.09 -37.19
C SER A 246 -11.62 15.44 -37.82
N ASP A 247 -11.42 16.53 -37.07
CA ASP A 247 -11.68 17.88 -37.54
C ASP A 247 -10.70 18.30 -38.64
N SER A 248 -9.40 18.01 -38.48
CA SER A 248 -8.40 18.30 -39.50
C SER A 248 -8.59 17.44 -40.76
N PHE A 249 -9.04 16.19 -40.66
CA PHE A 249 -9.40 15.37 -41.82
C PHE A 249 -10.59 15.98 -42.57
N ARG A 250 -11.64 16.39 -41.84
CA ARG A 250 -12.81 17.04 -42.42
C ARG A 250 -12.43 18.35 -43.11
N THR A 251 -11.63 19.18 -42.46
CA THR A 251 -11.12 20.45 -43.00
C THR A 251 -10.21 20.21 -44.21
N SER A 252 -9.31 19.23 -44.16
CA SER A 252 -8.41 18.87 -45.27
C SER A 252 -9.20 18.33 -46.47
N LEU A 253 -10.25 17.54 -46.24
CA LEU A 253 -11.15 17.05 -47.28
C LEU A 253 -11.97 18.19 -47.89
N GLN A 254 -12.50 19.10 -47.07
CA GLN A 254 -13.22 20.29 -47.55
C GLN A 254 -12.30 21.23 -48.33
N GLY A 255 -11.09 21.48 -47.83
CA GLY A 255 -10.06 22.28 -48.48
C GLY A 255 -9.58 21.66 -49.79
N SER A 256 -9.35 20.35 -49.82
CA SER A 256 -9.00 19.60 -51.04
C SER A 256 -10.11 19.66 -52.09
N LEU A 257 -11.37 19.53 -51.66
CA LEU A 257 -12.54 19.69 -52.54
C LEU A 257 -12.71 21.13 -53.03
N GLN A 258 -12.39 22.13 -52.21
CA GLN A 258 -12.44 23.55 -52.59
C GLN A 258 -11.28 23.91 -53.53
N ALA A 259 -10.06 23.44 -53.29
CA ALA A 259 -8.92 23.62 -54.19
C ALA A 259 -9.19 22.97 -55.56
N TYR A 260 -9.73 21.75 -55.57
CA TYR A 260 -10.16 21.08 -56.80
C TYR A 260 -11.29 21.82 -57.54
N LYS A 261 -12.25 22.40 -56.82
CA LYS A 261 -13.40 23.13 -57.41
C LYS A 261 -13.08 24.56 -57.85
N SER A 262 -12.29 25.30 -57.09
CA SER A 262 -11.90 26.70 -57.39
C SER A 262 -11.00 26.80 -58.62
N LEU A 263 -10.30 25.71 -58.96
CA LEU A 263 -9.49 25.55 -60.17
C LEU A 263 -10.23 24.83 -61.31
N SER A 264 -11.56 24.64 -61.23
CA SER A 264 -12.32 23.98 -62.31
C SER A 264 -12.37 24.80 -63.62
N ASN A 265 -11.99 26.09 -63.59
CA ASN A 265 -11.78 26.95 -64.76
C ASN A 265 -10.28 27.24 -65.09
N GLY A 266 -9.31 26.64 -64.37
CA GLY A 266 -7.86 26.83 -64.59
C GLY A 266 -7.00 25.68 -64.04
N ASN A 267 -6.11 25.11 -64.88
CA ASN A 267 -5.16 24.03 -64.59
C ASN A 267 -5.57 22.93 -63.56
N LYS A 268 -6.30 21.91 -64.04
CA LYS A 268 -6.77 20.75 -63.23
C LYS A 268 -5.64 19.94 -62.57
N SER A 269 -4.43 19.95 -63.14
CA SER A 269 -3.27 19.22 -62.57
C SER A 269 -2.82 19.84 -61.25
N LEU A 270 -2.83 21.18 -61.16
CA LEU A 270 -2.53 21.94 -59.94
C LEU A 270 -3.54 21.65 -58.84
N GLY A 271 -4.84 21.66 -59.14
CA GLY A 271 -5.89 21.37 -58.16
C GLY A 271 -5.80 19.97 -57.56
N LEU A 272 -5.42 18.97 -58.37
CA LEU A 272 -5.19 17.59 -57.90
C LEU A 272 -3.88 17.44 -57.12
N ALA A 273 -2.79 18.09 -57.57
CA ALA A 273 -1.51 18.07 -56.85
C ALA A 273 -1.64 18.72 -55.47
N MET A 274 -2.32 19.87 -55.37
CA MET A 274 -2.59 20.56 -54.11
C MET A 274 -3.47 19.74 -53.16
N ALA A 275 -4.51 19.07 -53.68
CA ALA A 275 -5.33 18.15 -52.88
C ALA A 275 -4.51 16.95 -52.35
N GLY A 276 -3.63 16.39 -53.18
CA GLY A 276 -2.72 15.30 -52.80
C GLY A 276 -1.74 15.71 -51.71
N LEU A 277 -1.10 16.88 -51.85
CA LEU A 277 -0.18 17.43 -50.85
C LEU A 277 -0.89 17.75 -49.53
N THR A 278 -2.08 18.35 -49.57
CA THR A 278 -2.88 18.66 -48.37
C THR A 278 -3.24 17.38 -47.58
N MET A 279 -3.59 16.30 -48.29
CA MET A 279 -3.86 15.01 -47.65
C MET A 279 -2.58 14.36 -47.08
N LEU A 280 -1.46 14.44 -47.80
CA LEU A 280 -0.17 13.94 -47.33
C LEU A 280 0.31 14.70 -46.07
N GLU A 281 0.13 16.03 -46.05
CA GLU A 281 0.38 16.88 -44.89
C GLU A 281 -0.44 16.42 -43.67
N HIS A 282 -1.74 16.18 -43.87
CA HIS A 282 -2.64 15.67 -42.83
C HIS A 282 -2.16 14.32 -42.28
N TYR A 283 -1.81 13.36 -43.13
CA TYR A 283 -1.33 12.04 -42.68
C TYR A 283 0.00 12.12 -41.94
N MET A 284 0.94 12.95 -42.41
CA MET A 284 2.22 13.18 -41.73
C MET A 284 2.01 13.81 -40.36
N GLY A 285 1.16 14.84 -40.26
CA GLY A 285 0.84 15.50 -39.00
C GLY A 285 0.11 14.58 -38.00
N ALA A 286 -0.82 13.74 -38.48
CA ALA A 286 -1.49 12.75 -37.64
C ALA A 286 -0.51 11.68 -37.14
N SER A 287 0.43 11.25 -37.98
CA SER A 287 1.48 10.27 -37.63
C SER A 287 2.49 10.83 -36.63
N GLU A 288 2.90 12.09 -36.79
CA GLU A 288 3.80 12.81 -35.88
C GLU A 288 3.18 12.88 -34.46
N ARG A 289 1.92 13.29 -34.38
CA ARG A 289 1.18 13.37 -33.11
C ARG A 289 0.99 11.99 -32.48
N ALA A 290 0.72 10.95 -33.28
CA ALA A 290 0.65 9.58 -32.78
C ALA A 290 2.01 9.11 -32.22
N ASN A 291 3.14 9.49 -32.82
CA ASN A 291 4.47 9.18 -32.28
C ASN A 291 4.72 9.86 -30.93
N ARG A 292 4.27 11.10 -30.75
CA ARG A 292 4.34 11.81 -29.45
C ARG A 292 3.52 11.09 -28.36
N LEU A 293 2.32 10.59 -28.68
CA LEU A 293 1.53 9.80 -27.73
C LEU A 293 2.15 8.44 -27.41
N LYS A 294 2.77 7.77 -28.40
CA LYS A 294 3.55 6.54 -28.17
C LYS A 294 4.75 6.81 -27.25
N SER A 295 5.32 8.01 -27.34
CA SER A 295 6.41 8.51 -26.51
C SER A 295 5.94 8.73 -25.06
N ASP A 296 4.82 9.46 -24.86
CA ASP A 296 4.19 9.61 -23.54
C ASP A 296 3.83 8.25 -22.90
N LEU A 297 3.31 7.32 -23.70
CA LEU A 297 3.03 5.94 -23.25
C LEU A 297 4.31 5.17 -22.84
N SER A 298 5.45 5.44 -23.47
CA SER A 298 6.74 4.84 -23.10
C SER A 298 7.23 5.37 -21.75
N VAL A 299 7.00 6.65 -21.46
CA VAL A 299 7.30 7.25 -20.16
C VAL A 299 6.40 6.63 -19.09
N PHE A 300 5.09 6.59 -19.32
CA PHE A 300 4.12 5.92 -18.43
C PHE A 300 4.49 4.45 -18.16
N GLN A 301 4.94 3.72 -19.19
CA GLN A 301 5.45 2.36 -19.03
C GLN A 301 6.63 2.26 -18.08
N THR A 302 7.56 3.22 -18.17
CA THR A 302 8.75 3.21 -17.34
C THR A 302 8.41 3.57 -15.89
N SER A 303 7.47 4.50 -15.65
CA SER A 303 6.93 4.80 -14.32
C SER A 303 6.30 3.56 -13.68
N VAL A 304 5.36 2.90 -14.39
CA VAL A 304 4.72 1.66 -13.91
C VAL A 304 5.73 0.54 -13.64
N LYS A 305 6.78 0.41 -14.46
CA LYS A 305 7.86 -0.57 -14.23
C LYS A 305 8.68 -0.27 -12.98
N HIS A 306 8.99 0.99 -12.71
CA HIS A 306 9.72 1.40 -11.51
C HIS A 306 8.93 1.03 -10.26
N ASP A 307 7.66 1.40 -10.21
CA ASP A 307 6.77 1.12 -9.07
C ASP A 307 6.53 -0.39 -8.89
N ALA A 308 6.29 -1.14 -9.97
CA ALA A 308 6.18 -2.59 -9.91
C ALA A 308 7.48 -3.26 -9.43
N THR A 309 8.65 -2.66 -9.70
CA THR A 309 9.93 -3.14 -9.20
C THR A 309 10.09 -2.86 -7.71
N ARG A 310 9.70 -1.65 -7.25
CA ARG A 310 9.66 -1.29 -5.82
C ARG A 310 8.77 -2.23 -5.04
N ILE A 311 7.53 -2.42 -5.49
CA ILE A 311 6.56 -3.35 -4.88
C ILE A 311 7.09 -4.78 -4.86
N LYS A 312 7.72 -5.26 -5.95
CA LYS A 312 8.29 -6.62 -5.98
C LYS A 312 9.45 -6.80 -5.01
N ALA A 313 10.30 -5.80 -4.88
CA ALA A 313 11.42 -5.85 -3.96
C ALA A 313 10.92 -5.84 -2.52
N ASP A 314 9.97 -4.97 -2.20
CA ASP A 314 9.37 -4.87 -0.87
C ASP A 314 8.54 -6.12 -0.50
N MET A 315 7.82 -6.70 -1.46
CA MET A 315 7.17 -8.02 -1.29
C MET A 315 8.15 -9.09 -0.82
N GLY A 316 9.40 -9.06 -1.32
CA GLY A 316 10.47 -9.96 -0.85
C GLY A 316 10.79 -9.75 0.63
N ARG A 317 10.85 -8.50 1.09
CA ARG A 317 11.01 -8.13 2.51
C ARG A 317 9.82 -8.61 3.34
N LEU A 318 8.59 -8.33 2.90
CA LEU A 318 7.36 -8.78 3.57
C LEU A 318 7.28 -10.30 3.70
N LEU A 319 7.69 -11.04 2.68
CA LEU A 319 7.74 -12.50 2.71
C LEU A 319 8.72 -13.03 3.77
N VAL A 320 9.88 -12.38 3.96
CA VAL A 320 10.85 -12.74 5.00
C VAL A 320 10.27 -12.46 6.41
N ILE A 321 9.59 -11.32 6.59
CA ILE A 321 8.92 -10.98 7.85
C ILE A 321 7.83 -12.00 8.15
N CYS A 322 6.91 -12.23 7.20
CA CYS A 322 5.81 -13.17 7.32
C CYS A 322 6.33 -14.58 7.64
N LYS A 323 7.37 -15.05 6.94
CA LYS A 323 7.97 -16.36 7.22
C LYS A 323 8.62 -16.42 8.60
N THR A 324 9.26 -15.35 9.07
CA THR A 324 9.84 -15.30 10.42
C THR A 324 8.76 -15.45 11.49
N LEU A 325 7.64 -14.74 11.32
CA LEU A 325 6.48 -14.87 12.20
C LEU A 325 5.89 -16.28 12.14
N ASN A 326 5.61 -16.75 10.93
CA ASN A 326 4.92 -18.01 10.65
C ASN A 326 5.72 -19.28 11.00
N ASP A 327 7.01 -19.29 10.73
CA ASP A 327 7.80 -20.53 10.79
C ASP A 327 8.60 -20.65 12.09
N VAL A 328 8.73 -19.56 12.86
CA VAL A 328 9.61 -19.48 14.04
C VAL A 328 8.89 -18.87 15.23
N VAL A 329 8.48 -17.61 15.15
CA VAL A 329 8.09 -16.82 16.33
C VAL A 329 6.72 -17.25 16.88
N ILE A 330 5.68 -17.28 16.04
CA ILE A 330 4.33 -17.69 16.46
C ILE A 330 4.31 -19.18 16.85
N PRO A 331 4.89 -20.13 16.09
CA PRO A 331 4.92 -21.52 16.53
C PRO A 331 5.61 -21.74 17.89
N LYS A 332 6.69 -21.01 18.17
CA LYS A 332 7.33 -21.03 19.50
C LYS A 332 6.36 -20.54 20.59
N ALA A 333 5.70 -19.41 20.36
CA ALA A 333 4.68 -18.88 21.27
C ALA A 333 3.53 -19.87 21.49
N ASN A 334 3.05 -20.50 20.41
CA ASN A 334 1.98 -21.49 20.43
C ASN A 334 2.32 -22.68 21.33
N VAL A 335 3.52 -23.24 21.15
CA VAL A 335 3.99 -24.39 21.96
C VAL A 335 4.17 -23.99 23.43
N PHE A 336 4.70 -22.80 23.70
CA PHE A 336 4.80 -22.27 25.05
C PHE A 336 3.43 -22.08 25.71
N LEU A 337 2.47 -21.45 25.04
CA LEU A 337 1.13 -21.23 25.60
C LEU A 337 0.35 -22.54 25.81
N ARG A 338 0.61 -23.56 24.98
CA ARG A 338 -0.04 -24.87 25.09
C ARG A 338 0.46 -25.70 26.28
N TYR A 339 1.76 -25.65 26.56
CA TYR A 339 2.41 -26.54 27.53
C TYR A 339 3.10 -25.82 28.68
N GLY A 340 3.68 -24.65 28.45
CA GLY A 340 4.59 -23.98 29.39
C GLY A 340 3.96 -23.66 30.74
N GLU A 341 2.79 -23.02 30.74
CA GLU A 341 2.08 -22.74 31.99
C GLU A 341 1.68 -24.03 32.74
N LYS A 342 1.25 -25.06 32.03
CA LYS A 342 0.86 -26.34 32.65
C LYS A 342 2.07 -27.02 33.32
N LEU A 343 3.22 -26.99 32.66
CA LEU A 343 4.48 -27.53 33.20
C LEU A 343 4.92 -26.73 34.42
N LEU A 344 4.93 -25.39 34.34
CA LEU A 344 5.22 -24.50 35.47
C LEU A 344 4.27 -24.73 36.66
N ALA A 345 2.98 -24.91 36.38
CA ALA A 345 1.97 -25.19 37.40
C ALA A 345 2.22 -26.55 38.07
N SER A 346 2.49 -27.59 37.28
CA SER A 346 2.68 -28.97 37.79
C SER A 346 3.82 -29.08 38.80
N ASP A 347 4.94 -28.39 38.55
CA ASP A 347 6.13 -28.42 39.40
C ASP A 347 5.93 -27.74 40.75
N LEU A 348 5.07 -26.72 40.77
CA LEU A 348 4.90 -25.85 41.91
C LEU A 348 3.62 -26.10 42.69
N LYS A 349 2.63 -26.80 42.10
CA LYS A 349 1.26 -26.87 42.62
C LYS A 349 1.18 -27.18 44.11
N ALA A 350 1.74 -28.32 44.54
CA ALA A 350 1.67 -28.73 45.94
C ALA A 350 2.35 -27.73 46.90
N THR A 351 3.42 -27.07 46.44
CA THR A 351 4.16 -26.10 47.24
C THR A 351 3.48 -24.74 47.30
N LEU A 352 2.99 -24.23 46.18
CA LEU A 352 2.23 -22.98 46.14
C LEU A 352 0.90 -23.13 46.88
N ASP A 353 0.23 -24.27 46.73
CA ASP A 353 -1.00 -24.58 47.47
C ASP A 353 -0.72 -24.54 48.99
N ALA A 354 0.39 -25.11 49.45
CA ALA A 354 0.79 -25.05 50.86
C ALA A 354 1.20 -23.63 51.31
N LEU A 355 1.90 -22.89 50.46
CA LEU A 355 2.49 -21.59 50.77
C LEU A 355 1.47 -20.44 50.75
N TYR A 356 0.44 -20.56 49.91
CA TYR A 356 -0.67 -19.60 49.81
C TYR A 356 -1.97 -20.08 50.47
N ALA A 357 -1.99 -21.26 51.10
CA ALA A 357 -3.15 -21.75 51.85
C ALA A 357 -3.47 -20.90 53.09
N ASP A 358 -2.52 -20.13 53.63
CA ASP A 358 -2.72 -19.26 54.78
C ASP A 358 -3.82 -18.21 54.50
N GLU A 359 -4.80 -18.10 55.41
CA GLU A 359 -5.93 -17.18 55.28
C GLU A 359 -5.52 -15.70 55.25
N THR A 360 -4.32 -15.37 55.73
CA THR A 360 -3.74 -14.01 55.70
C THR A 360 -2.99 -13.69 54.42
N ILE A 361 -2.61 -14.70 53.62
CA ILE A 361 -1.85 -14.56 52.38
C ILE A 361 -2.76 -14.74 51.16
N ARG A 362 -3.73 -15.67 51.22
CA ARG A 362 -4.66 -15.96 50.12
C ARG A 362 -5.34 -14.71 49.53
N PRO A 363 -5.86 -13.75 50.33
CA PRO A 363 -6.48 -12.54 49.77
C PRO A 363 -5.48 -11.64 49.02
N LEU A 364 -4.23 -11.59 49.48
CA LEU A 364 -3.18 -10.81 48.82
C LEU A 364 -2.75 -11.46 47.50
N GLU A 365 -2.69 -12.80 47.46
CA GLU A 365 -2.38 -13.54 46.23
C GLU A 365 -3.46 -13.35 45.17
N GLU A 366 -4.73 -13.34 45.56
CA GLU A 366 -5.85 -13.02 44.68
C GLU A 366 -5.80 -11.57 44.20
N GLN A 367 -5.49 -10.61 45.09
CA GLN A 367 -5.26 -9.22 44.70
C GLN A 367 -4.11 -9.10 43.69
N ARG A 368 -3.00 -9.82 43.90
CA ARG A 368 -1.86 -9.84 42.97
C ARG A 368 -2.26 -10.35 41.59
N LYS A 369 -3.03 -11.43 41.51
CA LYS A 369 -3.57 -11.95 40.24
C LYS A 369 -4.47 -10.93 39.55
N CYS A 370 -5.36 -10.27 40.30
CA CYS A 370 -6.24 -9.25 39.78
C CYS A 370 -5.45 -8.06 39.20
N LEU A 371 -4.40 -7.59 39.90
CA LEU A 371 -3.51 -6.53 39.41
C LEU A 371 -2.80 -6.94 38.12
N LEU A 372 -2.28 -8.16 38.03
CA LEU A 372 -1.64 -8.66 36.80
C LEU A 372 -2.61 -8.72 35.62
N GLN A 373 -3.87 -9.10 35.85
CA GLN A 373 -4.91 -9.09 34.83
C GLN A 373 -5.28 -7.68 34.38
N GLN A 374 -5.37 -6.72 35.31
CA GLN A 374 -5.61 -5.32 34.97
C GLN A 374 -4.46 -4.74 34.14
N MET A 375 -3.21 -5.02 34.53
CA MET A 375 -2.03 -4.61 33.75
C MET A 375 -2.04 -5.20 32.33
N LYS A 376 -2.46 -6.47 32.16
CA LYS A 376 -2.63 -7.09 30.83
C LYS A 376 -3.66 -6.34 29.98
N ALA A 377 -4.80 -5.97 30.56
CA ALA A 377 -5.83 -5.22 29.86
C ALA A 377 -5.33 -3.84 29.41
N LEU A 378 -4.60 -3.14 30.28
CA LEU A 378 -3.96 -1.86 29.92
C LEU A 378 -2.89 -2.01 28.84
N ASP A 379 -2.12 -3.11 28.83
CA ASP A 379 -1.14 -3.39 27.76
C ASP A 379 -1.85 -3.54 26.40
N MET A 380 -3.03 -4.17 26.35
CA MET A 380 -3.84 -4.30 25.13
C MET A 380 -4.43 -2.96 24.68
N GLU A 381 -5.02 -2.19 25.60
CA GLU A 381 -5.60 -0.87 25.33
C GLU A 381 -4.53 0.14 24.86
N MET A 382 -3.34 0.08 25.46
CA MET A 382 -2.18 0.88 25.04
C MET A 382 -1.81 0.62 23.58
N ASN A 383 -1.76 -0.65 23.17
CA ASN A 383 -1.41 -1.03 21.81
C ASN A 383 -2.47 -0.57 20.81
N ASP A 384 -3.76 -0.67 21.16
CA ASP A 384 -4.88 -0.17 20.34
C ASP A 384 -4.76 1.33 20.08
N HIS A 385 -4.60 2.14 21.13
CA HIS A 385 -4.46 3.59 20.98
C HIS A 385 -3.22 3.97 20.20
N LEU A 386 -2.12 3.29 20.47
CA LEU A 386 -0.89 3.45 19.71
C LEU A 386 -1.09 3.18 18.21
N GLN A 387 -1.85 2.15 17.82
CA GLN A 387 -2.13 1.86 16.41
C GLN A 387 -2.98 2.95 15.75
N ASN A 388 -4.01 3.42 16.45
CA ASN A 388 -4.88 4.46 15.93
C ASN A 388 -4.17 5.82 15.84
N ILE A 389 -3.22 6.11 16.74
CA ILE A 389 -2.31 7.26 16.60
C ILE A 389 -1.59 7.23 15.24
N ASP A 390 -1.09 6.06 14.82
CA ASP A 390 -0.39 5.93 13.54
C ASP A 390 -1.35 6.13 12.37
N VAL A 391 -2.55 5.52 12.42
CA VAL A 391 -3.60 5.66 11.39
C VAL A 391 -4.01 7.12 11.21
N TYR A 392 -4.39 7.81 12.28
CA TYR A 392 -4.82 9.21 12.20
C TYR A 392 -3.66 10.14 11.80
N THR A 393 -2.43 9.85 12.21
CA THR A 393 -1.26 10.61 11.75
C THR A 393 -1.11 10.52 10.22
N SER A 394 -1.31 9.33 9.64
CA SER A 394 -1.29 9.14 8.19
C SER A 394 -2.43 9.89 7.49
N LEU A 395 -3.67 9.71 7.94
CA LEU A 395 -4.85 10.36 7.37
C LEU A 395 -4.73 11.89 7.40
N ILE A 396 -4.24 12.46 8.50
CA ILE A 396 -4.01 13.90 8.63
C ILE A 396 -2.98 14.38 7.61
N ASN A 397 -1.89 13.64 7.39
CA ASN A 397 -0.87 13.99 6.40
C ASN A 397 -1.45 13.95 4.98
N ASP A 398 -2.19 12.89 4.64
CA ASP A 398 -2.85 12.72 3.34
C ASP A 398 -3.86 13.82 3.02
N ILE A 399 -4.75 14.12 3.96
CA ILE A 399 -5.77 15.16 3.78
C ILE A 399 -5.10 16.54 3.71
N THR A 400 -4.06 16.78 4.51
CA THR A 400 -3.29 18.04 4.46
C THR A 400 -2.66 18.23 3.08
N ALA A 401 -1.95 17.23 2.56
CA ALA A 401 -1.35 17.28 1.22
C ALA A 401 -2.41 17.47 0.12
N THR A 402 -3.55 16.79 0.25
CA THR A 402 -4.69 16.93 -0.68
C THR A 402 -5.25 18.36 -0.66
N LEU A 403 -5.46 18.94 0.52
CA LEU A 403 -5.91 20.32 0.67
C LEU A 403 -4.90 21.31 0.08
N GLU A 404 -3.61 21.13 0.34
CA GLU A 404 -2.55 21.97 -0.24
C GLU A 404 -2.58 21.93 -1.77
N SER A 405 -2.71 20.73 -2.36
CA SER A 405 -2.77 20.56 -3.81
C SER A 405 -4.01 21.20 -4.45
N LYS A 406 -5.17 21.14 -3.78
CA LYS A 406 -6.45 21.68 -4.29
C LYS A 406 -6.65 23.16 -3.97
N GLN A 407 -5.81 23.76 -3.13
CA GLN A 407 -6.01 25.12 -2.60
C GLN A 407 -6.15 26.17 -3.71
N GLY A 408 -5.31 26.10 -4.76
CA GLY A 408 -5.37 27.03 -5.89
C GLY A 408 -6.72 26.99 -6.61
N SER A 409 -7.14 25.79 -7.00
CA SER A 409 -8.43 25.55 -7.68
C SER A 409 -9.63 25.91 -6.80
N TYR A 410 -9.55 25.66 -5.49
CA TYR A 410 -10.57 26.07 -4.52
C TYR A 410 -10.71 27.60 -4.48
N MET A 411 -9.61 28.34 -4.36
CA MET A 411 -9.62 29.80 -4.33
C MET A 411 -10.19 30.38 -5.62
N GLU A 412 -9.82 29.83 -6.78
CA GLU A 412 -10.35 30.25 -8.07
C GLU A 412 -11.86 29.96 -8.18
N ALA A 413 -12.30 28.77 -7.79
CA ALA A 413 -13.71 28.39 -7.78
C ALA A 413 -14.53 29.30 -6.86
N LYS A 414 -14.02 29.65 -5.68
CA LYS A 414 -14.67 30.57 -4.74
C LYS A 414 -14.73 31.99 -5.29
N ALA A 415 -13.67 32.46 -5.93
CA ALA A 415 -13.62 33.78 -6.56
C ALA A 415 -14.60 33.92 -7.75
N LYS A 416 -14.86 32.83 -8.48
CA LYS A 416 -15.85 32.79 -9.58
C LYS A 416 -17.31 32.82 -9.11
N LYS A 417 -17.59 32.74 -7.80
CA LYS A 417 -18.96 32.76 -7.28
C LYS A 417 -19.66 34.09 -7.61
N PRO A 418 -20.76 34.09 -8.38
CA PRO A 418 -21.44 35.33 -8.73
C PRO A 418 -21.98 36.07 -7.51
N SER A 419 -21.80 37.38 -7.49
CA SER A 419 -22.38 38.24 -6.44
C SER A 419 -23.80 38.64 -6.79
N LYS A 420 -24.71 38.54 -5.82
CA LYS A 420 -26.10 38.97 -6.02
C LYS A 420 -26.14 40.48 -6.30
N PRO A 421 -26.79 40.93 -7.39
CA PRO A 421 -26.82 42.34 -7.73
C PRO A 421 -27.59 43.13 -6.66
N PHE A 422 -27.08 44.32 -6.32
CA PHE A 422 -27.77 45.25 -5.42
C PHE A 422 -29.15 45.62 -5.99
N PHE A 423 -30.15 45.79 -5.13
CA PHE A 423 -31.55 45.91 -5.59
C PHE A 423 -31.78 47.07 -6.56
N LEU A 424 -31.08 48.20 -6.39
CA LEU A 424 -31.15 49.35 -7.32
C LEU A 424 -30.56 49.05 -8.69
N VAL A 425 -29.48 48.26 -8.77
CA VAL A 425 -28.89 47.83 -10.05
C VAL A 425 -29.86 46.91 -10.79
N ASN A 426 -30.54 46.03 -10.06
CA ASN A 426 -31.57 45.18 -10.64
C ASN A 426 -32.79 45.98 -11.14
N TRP A 427 -33.17 47.04 -10.43
CA TRP A 427 -34.24 47.96 -10.85
C TRP A 427 -33.88 48.70 -12.14
N ILE A 428 -32.69 49.30 -12.21
CA ILE A 428 -32.21 50.06 -13.38
C ILE A 428 -32.01 49.15 -14.61
N THR A 429 -31.67 47.88 -14.39
CA THR A 429 -31.52 46.88 -15.46
C THR A 429 -32.82 46.14 -15.78
N PHE A 430 -33.97 46.61 -15.28
CA PHE A 430 -35.28 46.01 -15.51
C PHE A 430 -35.34 44.49 -15.22
N GLY A 431 -34.65 44.02 -14.17
CA GLY A 431 -34.60 42.61 -13.79
C GLY A 431 -33.56 41.76 -14.52
N MET A 432 -32.88 42.31 -15.54
CA MET A 432 -31.89 41.57 -16.34
C MET A 432 -30.65 41.18 -15.51
N ALA A 433 -30.21 42.02 -14.57
CA ALA A 433 -29.10 41.70 -13.69
C ALA A 433 -29.40 40.48 -12.79
N ASN A 434 -30.63 40.35 -12.26
CA ASN A 434 -31.02 39.15 -11.51
C ASN A 434 -31.00 37.90 -12.39
N LYS A 435 -31.52 38.02 -13.62
CA LYS A 435 -31.60 36.88 -14.55
C LYS A 435 -30.20 36.36 -14.91
N ASN A 436 -29.26 37.27 -15.18
CA ASN A 436 -27.86 36.92 -15.43
C ASN A 436 -27.21 36.31 -14.17
N TYR A 437 -27.43 36.91 -13.00
CA TYR A 437 -26.96 36.33 -11.72
C TYR A 437 -27.43 34.88 -11.53
N TYR A 438 -28.71 34.57 -11.71
CA TYR A 438 -29.21 33.21 -11.50
C TYR A 438 -28.67 32.23 -12.54
N ARG A 439 -28.47 32.66 -13.79
CA ARG A 439 -27.85 31.83 -14.83
C ARG A 439 -26.39 31.52 -14.49
N ASP A 440 -25.62 32.56 -14.21
CA ASP A 440 -24.18 32.44 -13.91
C ASP A 440 -23.99 31.68 -12.58
N PHE A 441 -24.91 31.83 -11.62
CA PHE A 441 -24.94 31.05 -10.38
C PHE A 441 -25.27 29.58 -10.64
N ALA A 442 -26.20 29.28 -11.54
CA ALA A 442 -26.51 27.89 -11.90
C ALA A 442 -25.31 27.20 -12.58
N GLU A 443 -24.58 27.91 -13.44
CA GLU A 443 -23.34 27.42 -14.05
C GLU A 443 -22.24 27.20 -13.00
N TRP A 444 -22.01 28.18 -12.12
CA TRP A 444 -21.09 28.04 -10.99
C TRP A 444 -21.47 26.86 -10.08
N ASN A 445 -22.77 26.69 -9.80
CA ASN A 445 -23.27 25.61 -8.95
C ASN A 445 -23.09 24.23 -9.60
N ALA A 446 -23.13 24.13 -10.93
CA ALA A 446 -22.89 22.88 -11.63
C ALA A 446 -21.39 22.54 -11.74
N VAL A 447 -20.54 23.54 -11.98
CA VAL A 447 -19.12 23.33 -12.33
C VAL A 447 -18.17 23.51 -11.15
N CYS A 448 -18.38 24.55 -10.33
CA CYS A 448 -17.44 24.95 -9.27
C CYS A 448 -17.86 24.48 -7.87
N PHE A 449 -19.17 24.48 -7.57
CA PHE A 449 -19.67 24.13 -6.23
C PHE A 449 -19.30 22.70 -5.77
N PRO A 450 -19.28 21.65 -6.63
CA PRO A 450 -18.82 20.33 -6.21
C PRO A 450 -17.40 20.33 -5.63
N LEU A 451 -16.46 21.05 -6.27
CA LEU A 451 -15.09 21.22 -5.79
C LEU A 451 -15.03 21.99 -4.46
N VAL A 452 -15.82 23.08 -4.34
CA VAL A 452 -15.89 23.86 -3.10
C VAL A 452 -16.38 23.00 -1.95
N ARG A 453 -17.44 22.22 -2.16
CA ARG A 453 -18.01 21.32 -1.17
C ARG A 453 -17.04 20.21 -0.78
N GLU A 454 -16.37 19.59 -1.75
CA GLU A 454 -15.36 18.56 -1.52
C GLU A 454 -14.20 19.11 -0.66
N TYR A 455 -13.66 20.27 -1.02
CA TYR A 455 -12.61 20.92 -0.25
C TYR A 455 -13.04 21.26 1.17
N GLU A 456 -14.24 21.84 1.35
CA GLU A 456 -14.78 22.16 2.66
C GLU A 456 -15.08 20.89 3.49
N SER A 457 -15.44 19.78 2.85
CA SER A 457 -15.55 18.46 3.52
C SER A 457 -14.20 18.02 4.07
N TYR A 458 -13.14 18.03 3.24
CA TYR A 458 -11.80 17.67 3.69
C TYR A 458 -11.30 18.56 4.85
N GLN A 459 -11.70 19.84 4.92
CA GLN A 459 -11.37 20.69 6.07
C GLN A 459 -12.06 20.24 7.36
N VAL A 460 -13.29 19.73 7.26
CA VAL A 460 -14.02 19.16 8.40
C VAL A 460 -13.38 17.85 8.82
N ASP A 461 -13.09 16.95 7.87
CA ASP A 461 -12.46 15.65 8.12
C ASP A 461 -11.10 15.85 8.80
N LEU A 462 -10.24 16.72 8.26
CA LEU A 462 -8.94 17.06 8.87
C LEU A 462 -9.06 17.56 10.31
N LYS A 463 -10.13 18.31 10.62
CA LYS A 463 -10.37 18.80 11.97
C LYS A 463 -10.76 17.65 12.89
N LEU A 464 -11.67 16.79 12.47
CA LEU A 464 -12.13 15.63 13.25
C LEU A 464 -10.98 14.66 13.50
N ASP A 465 -10.19 14.33 12.48
CA ASP A 465 -9.05 13.42 12.61
C ASP A 465 -7.99 13.97 13.58
N LYS A 466 -7.77 15.29 13.60
CA LYS A 466 -6.89 15.93 14.59
C LYS A 466 -7.42 15.84 16.02
N GLU A 467 -8.74 15.97 16.20
CA GLU A 467 -9.39 15.81 17.50
C GLU A 467 -9.28 14.36 18.00
N GLU A 468 -9.50 13.36 17.12
CA GLU A 468 -9.34 11.94 17.47
C GLU A 468 -7.87 11.55 17.75
N LEU A 469 -6.91 12.07 16.96
CA LEU A 469 -5.48 11.87 17.23
C LEU A 469 -5.08 12.40 18.62
N GLU A 470 -5.56 13.58 19.00
CA GLU A 470 -5.26 14.15 20.31
C GLU A 470 -5.92 13.34 21.43
N SER A 471 -7.18 12.93 21.26
CA SER A 471 -7.89 12.03 22.17
C SER A 471 -7.10 10.76 22.46
N HIS A 472 -6.59 10.08 21.41
CA HIS A 472 -5.76 8.89 21.59
C HIS A 472 -4.43 9.16 22.28
N ARG A 473 -3.80 10.33 22.09
CA ARG A 473 -2.55 10.70 22.78
C ARG A 473 -2.77 11.01 24.26
N GLU A 474 -3.86 11.68 24.59
CA GLU A 474 -4.29 11.90 25.97
C GLU A 474 -4.54 10.56 26.67
N GLU A 475 -5.23 9.65 26.00
CA GLU A 475 -5.56 8.33 26.52
C GLU A 475 -4.31 7.46 26.72
N GLN A 476 -3.39 7.46 25.75
CA GLN A 476 -2.08 6.84 25.90
C GLN A 476 -1.34 7.34 27.15
N THR A 477 -1.42 8.63 27.44
CA THR A 477 -0.80 9.22 28.63
C THR A 477 -1.51 8.77 29.90
N ARG A 478 -2.85 8.70 29.89
CA ARG A 478 -3.67 8.19 30.99
C ARG A 478 -3.30 6.74 31.34
N ILE A 479 -3.27 5.86 30.35
CA ILE A 479 -2.96 4.43 30.53
C ILE A 479 -1.52 4.25 31.03
N LYS A 480 -0.54 4.99 30.51
CA LYS A 480 0.85 4.95 31.03
C LYS A 480 0.90 5.27 32.53
N ASN A 481 0.15 6.29 32.95
CA ASN A 481 0.10 6.69 34.36
C ASN A 481 -0.63 5.64 35.22
N GLU A 482 -1.70 5.03 34.70
CA GLU A 482 -2.43 3.97 35.40
C GLU A 482 -1.58 2.70 35.53
N TYR A 483 -0.90 2.29 34.47
CA TYR A 483 0.04 1.18 34.48
C TYR A 483 1.13 1.36 35.53
N ALA A 484 1.72 2.57 35.62
CA ALA A 484 2.71 2.89 36.64
C ALA A 484 2.15 2.79 38.07
N LYS A 485 0.88 3.18 38.29
CA LYS A 485 0.20 3.02 39.58
C LYS A 485 -0.03 1.55 39.92
N LEU A 486 -0.57 0.76 38.99
CA LEU A 486 -0.79 -0.68 39.18
C LEU A 486 0.52 -1.42 39.43
N SER A 487 1.58 -1.07 38.70
CA SER A 487 2.93 -1.63 38.92
C SER A 487 3.44 -1.30 40.32
N SER A 488 3.24 -0.07 40.81
CA SER A 488 3.60 0.29 42.18
C SER A 488 2.76 -0.45 43.23
N GLU A 489 1.48 -0.70 42.97
CA GLU A 489 0.61 -1.46 43.87
C GLU A 489 1.00 -2.94 43.90
N LEU A 490 1.29 -3.51 42.73
CA LEU A 490 1.79 -4.88 42.57
C LEU A 490 3.08 -5.09 43.38
N ASP A 491 3.99 -4.13 43.34
CA ASP A 491 5.23 -4.16 44.14
C ASP A 491 4.95 -4.14 45.65
N LYS A 492 3.95 -3.37 46.10
CA LYS A 492 3.55 -3.31 47.52
C LYS A 492 2.95 -4.64 47.96
N VAL A 493 1.97 -5.16 47.22
CA VAL A 493 1.32 -6.44 47.50
C VAL A 493 2.35 -7.57 47.50
N SER A 494 3.26 -7.58 46.53
CA SER A 494 4.32 -8.60 46.45
C SER A 494 5.29 -8.52 47.65
N LYS A 495 5.63 -7.31 48.13
CA LYS A 495 6.43 -7.14 49.36
C LYS A 495 5.69 -7.60 50.61
N GLU A 496 4.39 -7.36 50.70
CA GLU A 496 3.56 -7.80 51.82
C GLU A 496 3.38 -9.33 51.85
N ILE A 497 3.15 -9.94 50.69
CA ILE A 497 3.14 -11.41 50.54
C ILE A 497 4.48 -11.98 51.03
N ARG A 498 5.60 -11.42 50.57
CA ARG A 498 6.95 -11.88 50.96
C ARG A 498 7.24 -11.70 52.44
N SER A 499 6.73 -10.65 53.10
CA SER A 499 6.96 -10.46 54.54
C SER A 499 6.18 -11.43 55.42
N LYS A 500 5.07 -12.00 54.89
CA LYS A 500 4.25 -13.02 55.56
C LYS A 500 4.70 -14.45 55.25
N ILE A 501 5.30 -14.67 54.08
CA ILE A 501 5.85 -15.99 53.71
C ILE A 501 7.18 -16.22 54.40
N VAL A 502 7.22 -17.23 55.26
CA VAL A 502 8.47 -17.77 55.82
C VAL A 502 8.75 -19.11 55.16
N CYS A 503 9.53 -19.11 54.09
CA CYS A 503 10.00 -20.34 53.45
C CYS A 503 11.09 -21.01 54.29
N SER A 504 10.82 -22.20 54.84
CA SER A 504 11.83 -22.99 55.53
C SER A 504 12.93 -23.45 54.57
N ASP A 505 14.16 -23.62 55.07
CA ASP A 505 15.27 -24.14 54.26
C ASP A 505 14.96 -25.54 53.70
N GLU A 506 14.17 -26.34 54.44
CA GLU A 506 13.68 -27.63 53.96
C GLU A 506 12.75 -27.50 52.75
N LEU A 507 11.85 -26.51 52.74
CA LEU A 507 10.97 -26.24 51.60
C LEU A 507 11.78 -25.75 50.40
N LYS A 508 12.72 -24.82 50.60
CA LYS A 508 13.64 -24.35 49.55
C LYS A 508 14.43 -25.51 48.94
N LEU A 509 14.98 -26.41 49.77
CA LEU A 509 15.71 -27.60 49.32
C LEU A 509 14.82 -28.59 48.55
N LYS A 510 13.54 -28.75 48.93
CA LYS A 510 12.59 -29.56 48.16
C LYS A 510 12.27 -28.95 46.79
N MET A 511 12.24 -27.62 46.71
CA MET A 511 11.96 -26.87 45.48
C MET A 511 13.16 -26.71 44.56
N LEU A 512 14.36 -26.95 45.05
CA LEU A 512 15.60 -26.85 44.31
C LEU A 512 15.58 -27.66 43.01
N LYS A 513 15.05 -28.90 43.08
CA LYS A 513 15.02 -29.81 41.93
C LYS A 513 14.15 -29.31 40.78
N HIS A 514 13.14 -28.50 41.07
CA HIS A 514 12.23 -27.91 40.08
C HIS A 514 12.68 -26.52 39.62
N LEU A 515 13.58 -25.86 40.38
CA LEU A 515 14.01 -24.49 40.10
C LEU A 515 14.70 -24.36 38.74
N ARG A 516 15.52 -25.33 38.37
CA ARG A 516 16.22 -25.31 37.08
C ARG A 516 15.23 -25.28 35.92
N ASP A 517 14.24 -26.17 35.93
CA ASP A 517 13.24 -26.29 34.89
C ASP A 517 12.42 -25.00 34.77
N MET A 518 12.02 -24.42 35.92
CA MET A 518 11.27 -23.17 35.94
C MET A 518 12.06 -21.99 35.39
N VAL A 519 13.33 -21.86 35.78
CA VAL A 519 14.21 -20.81 35.27
C VAL A 519 14.37 -20.96 33.75
N ALA A 520 14.55 -22.19 33.25
CA ALA A 520 14.64 -22.45 31.82
C ALA A 520 13.33 -22.06 31.09
N MET A 521 12.18 -22.43 31.64
CA MET A 521 10.87 -22.09 31.06
C MET A 521 10.58 -20.58 31.08
N LEU A 522 10.91 -19.88 32.16
CA LEU A 522 10.72 -18.43 32.25
C LEU A 522 11.65 -17.68 31.29
N LYS A 523 12.90 -18.13 31.16
CA LYS A 523 13.83 -17.62 30.15
C LYS A 523 13.35 -17.86 28.74
N LEU A 524 12.78 -19.02 28.46
CA LEU A 524 12.16 -19.31 27.17
C LEU A 524 10.98 -18.37 26.90
N GLY A 525 10.10 -18.16 27.89
CA GLY A 525 9.00 -17.20 27.78
C GLY A 525 9.52 -15.79 27.48
N ARG A 526 10.56 -15.36 28.19
CA ARG A 526 11.25 -14.08 27.95
C ARG A 526 11.86 -13.99 26.55
N GLU A 527 12.57 -15.01 26.09
CA GLU A 527 13.13 -15.08 24.74
C GLU A 527 12.05 -14.93 23.67
N ILE A 528 10.89 -15.58 23.86
CA ILE A 528 9.77 -15.45 22.93
C ILE A 528 9.26 -14.00 22.93
N MET A 529 9.11 -13.36 24.08
CA MET A 529 8.70 -11.96 24.16
C MET A 529 9.71 -10.98 23.53
N GLU A 530 11.00 -11.28 23.63
CA GLU A 530 12.10 -10.52 23.03
C GLU A 530 12.31 -10.84 21.53
N SER A 531 11.44 -11.67 20.92
CA SER A 531 11.50 -11.95 19.49
C SER A 531 11.40 -10.67 18.67
N LYS A 532 12.35 -10.51 17.76
CA LYS A 532 12.50 -9.32 16.92
C LYS A 532 12.62 -9.66 15.45
N ILE A 533 12.27 -8.69 14.62
CA ILE A 533 12.60 -8.69 13.20
C ILE A 533 14.03 -8.17 13.03
N ASP A 534 14.76 -8.70 12.04
CA ASP A 534 16.09 -8.20 11.70
C ASP A 534 15.99 -6.71 11.29
N GLU A 535 16.86 -5.87 11.83
CA GLU A 535 16.85 -4.42 11.63
C GLU A 535 16.89 -4.04 10.13
N LYS A 536 17.52 -4.86 9.29
CA LYS A 536 17.56 -4.64 7.83
C LYS A 536 16.20 -4.77 7.12
N LEU A 537 15.20 -5.36 7.78
CA LEU A 537 13.84 -5.56 7.26
C LEU A 537 12.86 -4.50 7.79
N VAL A 538 13.32 -3.64 8.70
CA VAL A 538 12.51 -2.58 9.32
C VAL A 538 12.19 -1.51 8.28
N HIS A 539 13.18 -1.10 7.49
CA HIS A 539 13.01 -0.08 6.46
C HIS A 539 12.53 -0.65 5.12
N MET A 540 11.82 0.17 4.36
CA MET A 540 11.41 -0.17 2.99
C MET A 540 12.61 -0.45 2.09
N VAL A 541 12.41 -1.28 1.06
CA VAL A 541 13.44 -1.51 0.05
C VAL A 541 13.54 -0.30 -0.89
N ASP A 542 14.70 0.38 -0.87
CA ASP A 542 14.98 1.49 -1.79
C ASP A 542 15.39 0.98 -3.18
N ILE A 543 14.63 1.38 -4.21
CA ILE A 543 14.97 1.14 -5.61
C ILE A 543 15.17 2.51 -6.29
N PRO A 544 16.43 2.86 -6.63
CA PRO A 544 16.73 4.14 -7.26
C PRO A 544 15.94 4.35 -8.55
N ASP A 545 15.54 5.60 -8.80
CA ASP A 545 14.91 5.96 -10.06
C ASP A 545 15.96 6.06 -11.18
N TYR A 546 16.00 5.05 -12.05
CA TYR A 546 16.91 5.02 -13.20
C TYR A 546 16.37 5.77 -14.43
N ARG A 547 15.18 6.41 -14.38
CA ARG A 547 14.61 7.16 -15.52
C ARG A 547 15.55 8.27 -16.01
N GLU A 548 16.23 8.97 -15.11
CA GLU A 548 17.18 10.03 -15.48
C GLU A 548 18.61 9.53 -15.73
N ALA A 549 19.04 8.49 -15.02
CA ALA A 549 20.41 7.97 -15.08
C ALA A 549 20.67 7.05 -16.29
N ALA A 550 19.63 6.45 -16.85
CA ALA A 550 19.71 5.53 -17.99
C ALA A 550 19.47 6.22 -19.35
N LYS A 551 19.86 7.49 -19.48
CA LYS A 551 19.79 8.22 -20.75
C LYS A 551 20.79 7.68 -21.76
N LEU A 552 20.48 7.88 -23.04
CA LEU A 552 21.42 7.61 -24.12
C LEU A 552 22.70 8.45 -23.95
N PRO A 553 23.85 7.96 -24.42
CA PRO A 553 25.07 8.75 -24.48
C PRO A 553 24.83 10.09 -25.17
N ALA A 554 25.37 11.18 -24.60
CA ALA A 554 25.11 12.55 -25.07
C ALA A 554 25.51 12.78 -26.54
N ASP A 555 26.51 12.05 -27.03
CA ASP A 555 26.93 12.03 -28.43
C ASP A 555 25.86 11.45 -29.36
N VAL A 556 25.10 10.44 -28.92
CA VAL A 556 24.01 9.85 -29.72
C VAL A 556 22.82 10.81 -29.82
N GLU A 557 22.42 11.45 -28.72
CA GLU A 557 21.35 12.46 -28.73
C GLU A 557 21.75 13.68 -29.57
N GLN A 558 22.99 14.15 -29.42
CA GLN A 558 23.52 15.27 -30.20
C GLN A 558 23.59 14.93 -31.70
N ASN A 559 24.03 13.74 -32.09
CA ASN A 559 24.10 13.31 -33.48
C ASN A 559 22.71 13.18 -34.13
N LEU A 560 21.72 12.70 -33.38
CA LEU A 560 20.33 12.64 -33.87
C LEU A 560 19.76 14.04 -34.09
N SER A 561 20.02 14.99 -33.18
CA SER A 561 19.59 16.38 -33.34
C SER A 561 20.32 17.11 -34.46
N LEU A 562 21.61 16.83 -34.66
CA LEU A 562 22.39 17.37 -35.78
C LEU A 562 21.88 16.84 -37.12
N PHE A 563 21.51 15.56 -37.18
CA PHE A 563 20.97 14.94 -38.39
C PHE A 563 19.59 15.50 -38.76
N THR A 564 18.68 15.68 -37.79
CA THR A 564 17.37 16.30 -38.06
C THR A 564 17.51 17.78 -38.43
N GLY A 565 18.44 18.51 -37.81
CA GLY A 565 18.80 19.88 -38.21
C GLY A 565 19.35 19.94 -39.64
N MET A 566 20.27 19.05 -40.01
CA MET A 566 20.79 18.96 -41.38
C MET A 566 19.69 18.67 -42.41
N LEU A 567 18.70 17.86 -42.09
CA LEU A 567 17.55 17.64 -42.97
C LEU A 567 16.70 18.91 -43.12
N ALA A 568 16.46 19.63 -42.03
CA ALA A 568 15.71 20.89 -42.05
C ALA A 568 16.40 21.99 -42.88
N ASP A 569 17.73 22.07 -42.80
CA ASP A 569 18.52 23.12 -43.44
C ASP A 569 18.81 22.86 -44.93
N ASN A 570 18.72 21.61 -45.39
CA ASN A 570 19.12 21.23 -46.76
C ASN A 570 17.99 20.70 -47.64
N LEU A 571 16.83 20.38 -47.06
CA LEU A 571 15.70 19.80 -47.80
C LEU A 571 14.65 20.88 -48.09
N HIS A 572 14.72 21.49 -49.27
CA HIS A 572 13.79 22.51 -49.73
C HIS A 572 13.12 22.14 -51.06
N ALA A 573 11.87 22.55 -51.22
CA ALA A 573 11.16 22.46 -52.47
C ALA A 573 11.65 23.52 -53.45
N ASP A 574 11.86 23.14 -54.70
CA ASP A 574 12.22 24.04 -55.78
C ASP A 574 11.19 24.02 -56.92
N LYS A 575 11.32 25.00 -57.83
CA LYS A 575 10.41 25.17 -58.97
C LYS A 575 10.43 23.97 -59.93
N ASP A 576 11.55 23.27 -60.05
CA ASP A 576 11.69 22.11 -60.95
C ASP A 576 10.95 20.89 -60.37
N MET A 577 11.00 20.71 -59.05
CA MET A 577 10.28 19.67 -58.33
C MET A 577 8.76 19.89 -58.41
N ALA A 578 8.30 21.14 -58.25
CA ALA A 578 6.90 21.52 -58.44
C ALA A 578 6.42 21.24 -59.87
N LYS A 579 7.22 21.60 -60.88
CA LYS A 579 6.92 21.31 -62.29
C LYS A 579 6.82 19.81 -62.58
N ASN A 580 7.77 19.02 -62.07
CA ASN A 580 7.77 17.56 -62.24
C ASN A 580 6.54 16.90 -61.60
N LEU A 581 6.07 17.40 -60.45
CA LEU A 581 4.86 16.90 -59.80
C LEU A 581 3.61 17.19 -60.64
N LEU A 582 3.50 18.39 -61.23
CA LEU A 582 2.40 18.76 -62.13
C LEU A 582 2.40 17.90 -63.40
N ASP A 583 3.56 17.75 -64.04
CA ASP A 583 3.74 16.91 -65.24
C ASP A 583 3.33 15.45 -64.96
N GLY A 584 3.68 14.94 -63.76
CA GLY A 584 3.31 13.59 -63.31
C GLY A 584 1.80 13.42 -63.08
N VAL A 585 1.15 14.38 -62.42
CA VAL A 585 -0.31 14.37 -62.19
C VAL A 585 -1.08 14.51 -63.51
N GLU A 586 -0.58 15.34 -64.43
CA GLU A 586 -1.15 15.52 -65.75
C GLU A 586 -1.01 14.26 -66.63
N ALA A 587 0.13 13.56 -66.55
CA ALA A 587 0.31 12.26 -67.20
C ALA A 587 -0.65 11.19 -66.64
N TYR A 588 -0.81 11.13 -65.31
CA TYR A 588 -1.69 10.17 -64.63
C TYR A 588 -3.17 10.36 -64.98
N THR A 589 -3.63 11.61 -65.07
CA THR A 589 -5.02 11.93 -65.42
C THR A 589 -5.37 11.67 -66.89
N LYS A 590 -4.38 11.68 -67.79
CA LYS A 590 -4.58 11.44 -69.23
C LYS A 590 -4.53 9.95 -69.61
N ASP A 591 -3.77 9.11 -68.92
CA ASP A 591 -3.66 7.67 -69.24
C ASP A 591 -3.26 6.81 -68.01
N PRO A 592 -4.21 6.36 -67.16
CA PRO A 592 -3.93 5.70 -65.88
C PRO A 592 -3.21 4.34 -65.98
N LYS A 593 -3.11 3.73 -67.17
CA LYS A 593 -2.59 2.36 -67.39
C LYS A 593 -1.11 2.28 -67.85
N LYS A 594 -0.41 3.41 -68.00
CA LYS A 594 0.96 3.44 -68.59
C LYS A 594 2.13 3.50 -67.60
N ILE A 595 1.89 3.46 -66.30
CA ILE A 595 2.97 3.54 -65.30
C ILE A 595 3.46 2.13 -64.95
N GLU A 596 3.91 1.38 -65.97
CA GLU A 596 4.86 0.29 -65.77
C GLU A 596 6.03 0.52 -66.72
N GLY A 597 7.21 0.69 -66.12
CA GLY A 597 8.47 1.18 -66.69
C GLY A 597 8.63 1.10 -68.22
N LYS A 598 8.66 2.28 -68.86
CA LYS A 598 9.58 2.65 -69.95
C LYS A 598 9.45 4.14 -70.30
N THR A 599 10.59 4.82 -70.31
CA THR A 599 10.93 6.14 -70.89
C THR A 599 9.77 7.06 -71.29
N ALA A 600 9.67 8.20 -70.59
CA ALA A 600 8.82 9.34 -70.91
C ALA A 600 9.01 9.76 -72.38
N GLN A 601 8.00 9.54 -73.21
CA GLN A 601 7.86 10.27 -74.46
C GLN A 601 7.63 11.75 -74.11
N GLN A 602 8.49 12.62 -74.64
CA GLN A 602 8.35 14.08 -74.60
C GLN A 602 7.01 14.49 -75.25
N ASN A 603 5.95 14.52 -74.44
CA ASN A 603 4.79 15.32 -74.75
C ASN A 603 5.18 16.80 -74.57
N LYS A 604 4.60 17.69 -75.40
CA LYS A 604 4.79 19.15 -75.31
C LYS A 604 4.79 19.59 -73.84
N PRO A 605 5.80 20.36 -73.37
CA PRO A 605 5.81 20.85 -72.00
C PRO A 605 4.54 21.67 -71.78
N ALA A 606 3.76 21.31 -70.77
CA ALA A 606 2.70 22.18 -70.31
C ALA A 606 3.37 23.45 -69.74
N GLU A 607 3.01 24.61 -70.29
CA GLU A 607 3.45 25.90 -69.75
C GLU A 607 2.58 26.22 -68.53
N TYR A 608 3.15 26.00 -67.34
CA TYR A 608 2.54 26.40 -66.06
C TYR A 608 2.90 27.86 -65.75
N SER A 609 1.97 28.60 -65.15
CA SER A 609 2.22 29.98 -64.74
C SER A 609 3.28 30.02 -63.62
N GLU A 610 4.04 31.12 -63.51
CA GLU A 610 4.95 31.29 -62.38
C GLU A 610 4.22 31.30 -61.03
N GLU A 611 2.96 31.74 -61.01
CA GLU A 611 2.11 31.77 -59.83
C GLU A 611 1.69 30.36 -59.40
N ASP A 612 1.32 29.49 -60.35
CA ASP A 612 1.00 28.08 -60.13
C ASP A 612 2.21 27.32 -59.56
N LEU A 613 3.40 27.56 -60.13
CA LEU A 613 4.65 26.94 -59.69
C LEU A 613 5.04 27.46 -58.30
N ALA A 614 4.91 28.76 -58.02
CA ALA A 614 5.21 29.33 -56.71
C ALA A 614 4.26 28.80 -55.62
N GLN A 615 2.96 28.71 -55.91
CA GLN A 615 1.97 28.18 -54.99
C GLN A 615 2.22 26.70 -54.65
N LEU A 616 2.51 25.87 -55.67
CA LEU A 616 2.80 24.45 -55.46
C LEU A 616 4.15 24.23 -54.76
N THR A 617 5.17 25.03 -55.08
CA THR A 617 6.47 24.99 -54.38
C THR A 617 6.28 25.29 -52.90
N GLY A 618 5.44 26.29 -52.54
CA GLY A 618 5.11 26.59 -51.14
C GLY A 618 4.37 25.46 -50.42
N ALA A 619 3.40 24.81 -51.07
CA ALA A 619 2.69 23.65 -50.50
C ALA A 619 3.59 22.41 -50.34
N MET A 620 4.52 22.22 -51.28
CA MET A 620 5.53 21.17 -51.22
C MET A 620 6.53 21.43 -50.10
N GLU A 621 6.99 22.67 -49.91
CA GLU A 621 7.84 23.07 -48.78
C GLU A 621 7.15 22.77 -47.45
N GLN A 622 5.87 23.13 -47.29
CA GLN A 622 5.09 22.80 -46.09
C GLN A 622 5.02 21.29 -45.84
N SER A 623 4.81 20.49 -46.90
CA SER A 623 4.79 19.03 -46.81
C SER A 623 6.15 18.45 -46.42
N LEU A 624 7.26 19.00 -46.94
CA LEU A 624 8.62 18.61 -46.59
C LEU A 624 8.93 18.92 -45.11
N GLN A 625 8.56 20.11 -44.64
CA GLN A 625 8.72 20.52 -43.23
C GLN A 625 7.92 19.60 -42.29
N LYS A 626 6.71 19.17 -42.67
CA LYS A 626 5.95 18.15 -41.92
C LYS A 626 6.60 16.78 -41.94
N GLY A 627 7.22 16.39 -43.07
CA GLY A 627 8.03 15.19 -43.16
C GLY A 627 9.20 15.20 -42.17
N ILE A 628 9.95 16.31 -42.10
CA ILE A 628 11.05 16.50 -41.15
C ILE A 628 10.56 16.41 -39.70
N ALA A 629 9.44 17.06 -39.35
CA ALA A 629 8.84 16.98 -38.02
C ALA A 629 8.41 15.54 -37.66
N LEU A 630 7.86 14.78 -38.63
CA LEU A 630 7.54 13.38 -38.44
C LEU A 630 8.80 12.55 -38.14
N PHE A 631 9.90 12.75 -38.88
CA PHE A 631 11.17 12.06 -38.62
C PHE A 631 11.75 12.40 -37.24
N ASP A 632 11.75 13.68 -36.86
CA ASP A 632 12.18 14.12 -35.52
C ASP A 632 11.35 13.45 -34.41
N SER A 633 10.03 13.41 -34.56
CA SER A 633 9.14 12.72 -33.61
C SER A 633 9.43 11.22 -33.49
N PHE A 634 9.80 10.57 -34.60
CA PHE A 634 10.15 9.15 -34.62
C PHE A 634 11.51 8.90 -33.97
N ALA A 635 12.50 9.75 -34.24
CA ALA A 635 13.82 9.68 -33.59
C ALA A 635 13.70 9.84 -32.07
N LYS A 636 12.92 10.82 -31.61
CA LYS A 636 12.62 11.01 -30.17
C LYS A 636 11.93 9.81 -29.55
N LEU A 637 10.93 9.23 -30.23
CA LEU A 637 10.27 8.01 -29.78
C LEU A 637 11.28 6.85 -29.62
N LYS A 638 12.16 6.65 -30.60
CA LYS A 638 13.18 5.59 -30.54
C LYS A 638 14.22 5.83 -29.44
N ALA A 639 14.64 7.07 -29.25
CA ALA A 639 15.54 7.44 -28.18
C ALA A 639 14.95 7.10 -26.80
N GLN A 640 13.69 7.48 -26.56
CA GLN A 640 13.00 7.16 -25.31
C GLN A 640 12.77 5.66 -25.10
N GLN A 641 12.45 4.90 -26.16
CA GLN A 641 12.33 3.44 -26.08
C GLN A 641 13.64 2.77 -25.64
N LEU A 642 14.78 3.27 -26.12
CA LEU A 642 16.11 2.77 -25.74
C LEU A 642 16.45 3.14 -24.29
N SER A 643 16.25 4.40 -23.89
CA SER A 643 16.45 4.82 -22.49
C SER A 643 15.58 4.02 -21.52
N GLY A 644 14.31 3.77 -21.86
CA GLY A 644 13.42 2.92 -21.07
C GLY A 644 13.90 1.46 -20.99
N SER A 645 14.51 0.93 -22.06
CA SER A 645 15.10 -0.41 -22.03
C SER A 645 16.33 -0.49 -21.11
N LEU A 646 17.16 0.55 -21.08
CA LEU A 646 18.32 0.65 -20.19
C LEU A 646 17.87 0.74 -18.72
N ALA A 647 16.88 1.59 -18.43
CA ALA A 647 16.28 1.69 -17.10
C ALA A 647 15.69 0.35 -16.65
N SER A 648 14.94 -0.33 -17.52
CA SER A 648 14.38 -1.66 -17.25
C SER A 648 15.44 -2.70 -16.89
N ALA A 649 16.56 -2.72 -17.62
CA ALA A 649 17.68 -3.62 -17.33
C ALA A 649 18.36 -3.30 -15.99
N ALA A 650 18.46 -2.02 -15.61
CA ALA A 650 18.97 -1.60 -14.31
C ALA A 650 18.03 -2.03 -13.17
N TYR A 651 16.72 -1.84 -13.33
CA TYR A 651 15.70 -2.33 -12.40
C TYR A 651 15.77 -3.84 -12.22
N ASP A 652 15.87 -4.62 -13.30
CA ASP A 652 15.98 -6.08 -13.23
C ASP A 652 17.25 -6.54 -12.50
N LYS A 653 18.36 -5.81 -12.65
CA LYS A 653 19.62 -6.08 -11.95
C LYS A 653 19.50 -5.82 -10.44
N GLU A 654 18.92 -4.69 -10.05
CA GLU A 654 18.74 -4.36 -8.64
C GLU A 654 17.76 -5.33 -7.97
N LEU A 655 16.67 -5.66 -8.64
CA LEU A 655 15.70 -6.65 -8.17
C LEU A 655 16.35 -8.02 -7.92
N LYS A 656 17.25 -8.46 -8.82
CA LYS A 656 17.96 -9.73 -8.65
C LYS A 656 18.84 -9.73 -7.39
N LYS A 657 19.52 -8.62 -7.10
CA LYS A 657 20.35 -8.47 -5.90
C LYS A 657 19.51 -8.62 -4.62
N HIS A 658 18.37 -7.95 -4.54
CA HIS A 658 17.45 -8.09 -3.41
C HIS A 658 16.86 -9.50 -3.32
N ALA A 659 16.43 -10.09 -4.44
CA ALA A 659 15.90 -11.45 -4.47
C ALA A 659 16.92 -12.50 -3.97
N ASP A 660 18.19 -12.38 -4.36
CA ASP A 660 19.26 -13.26 -3.89
C ASP A 660 19.53 -13.09 -2.40
N GLU A 661 19.43 -11.87 -1.88
CA GLU A 661 19.55 -11.58 -0.44
C GLU A 661 18.39 -12.19 0.35
N PHE A 662 17.14 -11.90 -0.02
CA PHE A 662 15.97 -12.46 0.66
C PHE A 662 15.94 -13.98 0.61
N LYS A 663 16.36 -14.59 -0.52
CA LYS A 663 16.48 -16.05 -0.60
C LYS A 663 17.45 -16.63 0.44
N ARG A 664 18.56 -15.95 0.74
CA ARG A 664 19.49 -16.36 1.81
C ARG A 664 18.85 -16.24 3.18
N GLU A 665 18.10 -15.18 3.44
CA GLU A 665 17.37 -15.00 4.70
C GLU A 665 16.28 -16.07 4.89
N MET A 666 15.49 -16.33 3.86
CA MET A 666 14.48 -17.40 3.84
C MET A 666 15.10 -18.76 4.16
N ALA A 667 16.27 -19.08 3.59
CA ALA A 667 16.96 -20.34 3.87
C ALA A 667 17.46 -20.44 5.34
N LYS A 668 17.88 -19.33 5.95
CA LYS A 668 18.20 -19.32 7.40
C LYS A 668 16.97 -19.60 8.24
N ILE A 669 15.81 -19.05 7.85
CA ILE A 669 14.54 -19.30 8.52
C ILE A 669 14.10 -20.76 8.33
N ASP A 670 14.22 -21.32 7.12
CA ASP A 670 13.92 -22.72 6.84
C ASP A 670 14.74 -23.69 7.71
N ASN A 671 16.04 -23.40 7.90
CA ASN A 671 16.89 -24.20 8.77
C ASN A 671 16.44 -24.13 10.25
N LYS A 672 16.13 -22.93 10.75
CA LYS A 672 15.60 -22.73 12.11
C LYS A 672 14.25 -23.43 12.29
N SER A 673 13.36 -23.29 11.32
CA SER A 673 12.04 -23.92 11.29
C SER A 673 12.13 -25.44 11.26
N ALA A 674 13.03 -26.01 10.46
CA ALA A 674 13.24 -27.45 10.39
C ALA A 674 13.69 -28.02 11.74
N TYR A 675 14.61 -27.34 12.43
CA TYR A 675 15.00 -27.70 13.78
C TYR A 675 13.81 -27.61 14.76
N LEU A 676 13.07 -26.49 14.73
CA LEU A 676 11.90 -26.30 15.59
C LEU A 676 10.81 -27.35 15.37
N ARG A 677 10.54 -27.75 14.12
CA ARG A 677 9.57 -28.82 13.82
C ARG A 677 9.96 -30.14 14.49
N GLU A 678 11.24 -30.49 14.52
CA GLU A 678 11.71 -31.69 15.22
C GLU A 678 11.57 -31.54 16.74
N VAL A 679 11.87 -30.37 17.30
CA VAL A 679 11.65 -30.07 18.72
C VAL A 679 10.16 -30.16 19.08
N PHE A 680 9.28 -29.55 18.30
CA PHE A 680 7.83 -29.59 18.50
C PHE A 680 7.29 -31.02 18.42
N LYS A 681 7.81 -31.82 17.48
CA LYS A 681 7.45 -33.24 17.39
C LYS A 681 7.82 -33.99 18.68
N ARG A 682 9.00 -33.74 19.25
CA ARG A 682 9.40 -34.33 20.55
C ARG A 682 8.50 -33.88 21.69
N ILE A 683 8.16 -32.59 21.77
CA ILE A 683 7.25 -32.05 22.80
C ILE A 683 5.86 -32.70 22.71
N ASN A 684 5.32 -32.82 21.50
CA ASN A 684 3.99 -33.38 21.26
C ASN A 684 3.94 -34.89 21.51
N LEU A 685 5.02 -35.63 21.22
CA LEU A 685 5.12 -37.08 21.40
C LEU A 685 5.65 -37.50 22.78
N ALA A 686 6.07 -36.56 23.62
CA ALA A 686 6.61 -36.85 24.95
C ALA A 686 5.63 -37.70 25.79
N GLY A 687 6.11 -38.82 26.31
CA GLY A 687 5.33 -39.77 27.10
C GLY A 687 5.18 -39.36 28.57
N SER A 688 5.98 -38.38 29.03
CA SER A 688 5.92 -37.82 30.38
C SER A 688 6.09 -36.30 30.39
N GLU A 689 5.73 -35.65 31.50
CA GLU A 689 5.97 -34.22 31.71
C GLU A 689 7.48 -33.90 31.71
N GLU A 690 8.30 -34.77 32.28
CA GLU A 690 9.76 -34.60 32.36
C GLU A 690 10.42 -34.64 30.97
N GLU A 691 10.04 -35.62 30.13
CA GLU A 691 10.47 -35.66 28.73
C GLU A 691 10.01 -34.41 27.98
N ARG A 692 8.81 -33.91 28.28
CA ARG A 692 8.29 -32.70 27.65
C ARG A 692 9.10 -31.47 28.04
N LYS A 693 9.45 -31.30 29.32
CA LYS A 693 10.31 -30.19 29.77
C LYS A 693 11.66 -30.20 29.09
N GLN A 694 12.34 -31.35 29.06
CA GLN A 694 13.62 -31.50 28.36
C GLN A 694 13.49 -31.12 26.88
N ALA A 695 12.39 -31.50 26.24
CA ALA A 695 12.13 -31.09 24.86
C ALA A 695 11.79 -29.59 24.73
N MET A 696 11.13 -28.97 25.71
CA MET A 696 10.88 -27.52 25.75
C MET A 696 12.20 -26.74 25.89
N GLU A 697 13.16 -27.20 26.69
CA GLU A 697 14.48 -26.58 26.85
C GLU A 697 15.22 -26.46 25.50
N LEU A 698 15.08 -27.44 24.61
CA LEU A 698 15.69 -27.44 23.27
C LEU A 698 15.20 -26.28 22.38
N MET A 699 14.07 -25.63 22.71
CA MET A 699 13.62 -24.43 22.00
C MET A 699 14.48 -23.19 22.29
N SER A 700 15.10 -23.14 23.48
CA SER A 700 16.04 -22.08 23.88
C SER A 700 17.49 -22.34 23.44
N ASP A 701 17.84 -23.56 23.03
CA ASP A 701 19.18 -23.82 22.47
C ASP A 701 19.48 -23.00 21.18
N LEU A 702 18.46 -22.44 20.54
CA LEU A 702 18.61 -21.52 19.40
C LEU A 702 19.14 -20.12 19.80
N SER A 703 18.95 -19.71 21.04
CA SER A 703 19.47 -18.44 21.60
C SER A 703 20.75 -18.65 22.42
N GLY A 704 21.08 -19.91 22.75
CA GLY A 704 22.29 -20.30 23.46
C GLY A 704 22.19 -20.19 25.00
N PHE A 705 20.98 -19.99 25.54
CA PHE A 705 20.79 -19.83 26.98
C PHE A 705 20.55 -21.18 27.67
N SER A 706 21.57 -21.66 28.38
CA SER A 706 21.45 -22.76 29.34
C SER A 706 21.96 -22.32 30.70
N LEU A 707 21.20 -22.55 31.77
CA LEU A 707 21.71 -22.37 33.12
C LEU A 707 22.75 -23.46 33.40
N SER A 708 24.02 -23.10 33.48
CA SER A 708 25.06 -24.11 33.68
C SER A 708 24.98 -24.72 35.08
N LYS A 709 25.45 -25.98 35.22
CA LYS A 709 25.52 -26.64 36.54
C LYS A 709 26.33 -25.83 37.56
N GLN A 710 27.34 -25.11 37.10
CA GLN A 710 28.16 -24.26 37.94
C GLN A 710 27.36 -23.07 38.48
N GLU A 711 26.62 -22.36 37.62
CA GLU A 711 25.81 -21.21 38.03
C GLU A 711 24.70 -21.61 39.01
N PHE A 712 24.08 -22.76 38.77
CA PHE A 712 23.12 -23.32 39.70
C PHE A 712 23.79 -23.64 41.05
N THR A 713 24.97 -24.25 41.05
CA THR A 713 25.72 -24.56 42.27
C THR A 713 26.15 -23.29 43.03
N GLU A 714 26.56 -22.24 42.33
CA GLU A 714 26.90 -20.94 42.92
C GLU A 714 25.68 -20.25 43.54
N PHE A 715 24.50 -20.37 42.92
CA PHE A 715 23.23 -19.91 43.48
C PHE A 715 22.88 -20.65 44.78
N ILE A 716 23.00 -21.99 44.82
CA ILE A 716 22.77 -22.78 46.04
C ILE A 716 23.68 -22.34 47.19
N ASN A 717 24.91 -21.97 46.87
CA ASN A 717 25.89 -21.52 47.85
C ASN A 717 25.74 -20.04 48.24
N GLY A 718 24.70 -19.35 47.75
CA GLY A 718 24.45 -17.93 48.02
C GLY A 718 25.47 -16.98 47.39
N LYS A 719 26.26 -17.46 46.41
CA LYS A 719 27.34 -16.70 45.76
C LYS A 719 26.89 -16.01 44.46
N LYS A 720 25.72 -16.38 43.93
CA LYS A 720 25.20 -15.87 42.66
C LYS A 720 23.69 -15.67 42.71
N GLN A 721 23.21 -14.60 42.10
CA GLN A 721 21.80 -14.33 41.86
C GLN A 721 21.40 -14.92 40.49
N ILE A 722 20.21 -15.51 40.38
CA ILE A 722 19.66 -15.94 39.08
C ILE A 722 18.82 -14.81 38.51
N GLU A 723 19.20 -14.34 37.33
CA GLU A 723 18.38 -13.44 36.52
C GLU A 723 17.48 -14.26 35.59
N LEU A 724 16.18 -13.95 35.62
CA LEU A 724 15.13 -14.60 34.83
C LEU A 724 15.04 -14.06 33.40
#